data_AF-A0A7Y7XH47-F1
#
_entry.id   AF-A0A7Y7XH47-F1
#
_cell.length_a   1.000
_cell.length_b   1.000
_cell.length_c   1.000
_cell.angle_alpha   90.00
_cell.angle_beta   90.00
_cell.angle_gamma   90.00
#
_symmetry.space_group_name_H-M   'P 1'
#
loop_
_entity.id
_entity.type
_entity.pdbx_description
1 polymer ?
#
loop_
_entity_poly.entity_id
_entity_poly.type
_entity_poly.pdbx_seq_one_letter_code
_entity_poly.pdbx_strand_id
1 'polypeptide(L)'
;MPRLFSRALFAVVVLCSVLAYADEDDSQGTSDAFSALLSMPQAQPEGEGRWEVFAPEDFKATDEAGLIEYLSYQNADMQKVAFHGTLLQHAVRANMKDVAMWLISQGADPLATVAGFLHEPDALGLAIYMGHWSIVDALLALPVYQRLSAQQLTDRYLVQNPTSLDELLARHFAAPTGKLGSCMLKYELERGAVQQALEVDSRQLPAPGELDRYGDCQGVHPSDDQSARGSFKTVDLVAWKKLDTQMLSPIFGYLLQTLASADDVKALFASDLRRPDQPEELAKLLLPWMVARPRTSSGIDPAPLPFAVRKALAEHLPATVLSPWLADSNNLYSWLAIAAADSFEEFSWALALVPDETLTAKSVDAAHAGLQGVRSIEQRQMIWSALLQRSALRLDGQHVPRLLYAVPISLWPELFRHGYRVENTLAIEGGEQSNRPDEISDWLGRPVADLQQSWPLMTAQLPGLADSVIEKLVRPFGRKPFTCTSVSDSPRADQITNLTALIQLGAVVHPLSFPKACALNTDPTVYAQLLALGVVAPVADVASAVRFVFEPVKCNFLPSDGLLKSLLAPDEEGDYSRQLHFETVQLLDVPESDNCAMVVSGFWNMVGSVDNDDFMWGYERMNPCGDRPEVTESRFERHGAIEAVRFAGGASAGLLGLRDTQDGRRYYLAYAESGDRCSGGLAPHLLAWTKSAPYYLEEVSAYAPVAEALQAQCDLQGDLNACLDAADNSREGHSTTWDAPHDVDEFIYDTFTAQRDDYLGAVQSFDLTRLHRWGQTPVPPKWTLAAIDAVSHATLSVPEKRRRIAWLFIKPAQLKAALEKRESDEVILDLADWLPREDWRPLITALHVESTPPSVEPWSTLASEAQSSKNPKAACQFLTVAGLPCH
;
A
#
# COMPACT_ATOMS: atom_id res chain seq x y z
N MET A 1 -84.23 27.72 37.37
CA MET A 1 -83.17 27.10 38.19
C MET A 1 -81.85 27.19 37.42
N PRO A 2 -80.98 28.16 37.71
CA PRO A 2 -79.77 28.40 36.91
C PRO A 2 -78.47 27.99 37.63
N ARG A 3 -77.56 27.35 36.87
CA ARG A 3 -76.09 27.43 36.93
C ARG A 3 -75.51 28.02 38.23
N LEU A 4 -75.07 27.15 39.15
CA LEU A 4 -74.39 27.59 40.38
C LEU A 4 -72.86 27.76 40.16
N PHE A 5 -72.41 29.01 40.36
CA PHE A 5 -71.30 29.44 41.24
C PHE A 5 -70.01 28.60 41.25
N SER A 6 -68.85 29.07 40.78
CA SER A 6 -68.32 30.43 40.55
C SER A 6 -68.05 31.29 41.81
N ARG A 7 -67.01 30.90 42.56
CA ARG A 7 -66.08 31.70 43.39
C ARG A 7 -64.73 30.95 43.34
N ALA A 8 -63.60 31.44 42.82
CA ALA A 8 -62.90 32.73 42.86
C ALA A 8 -62.14 32.98 44.19
N LEU A 9 -60.81 33.22 44.07
CA LEU A 9 -59.80 33.48 45.13
C LEU A 9 -59.57 32.30 46.10
N PHE A 10 -58.36 31.87 46.51
CA PHE A 10 -56.92 32.19 46.31
C PHE A 10 -56.19 30.81 46.38
N ALA A 11 -55.00 30.53 45.85
CA ALA A 11 -53.95 31.33 45.20
C ALA A 11 -53.14 30.42 44.24
N VAL A 12 -52.68 30.97 43.11
CA VAL A 12 -51.30 30.89 42.57
C VAL A 12 -51.26 31.96 41.48
N VAL A 13 -50.46 33.01 41.70
CA VAL A 13 -50.05 33.95 40.66
C VAL A 13 -48.54 33.79 40.57
N VAL A 14 -48.06 33.23 39.47
CA VAL A 14 -47.21 33.88 38.47
C VAL A 14 -47.20 32.94 37.25
N LEU A 15 -47.88 33.35 36.18
CA LEU A 15 -47.49 32.91 34.83
C LEU A 15 -46.41 33.88 34.37
N CYS A 16 -45.25 33.36 33.97
CA CYS A 16 -44.47 33.96 32.90
C CYS A 16 -43.72 32.86 32.17
N SER A 17 -44.14 32.64 30.94
CA SER A 17 -43.72 31.57 30.04
C SER A 17 -42.20 31.50 29.85
N VAL A 18 -41.62 30.35 30.20
CA VAL A 18 -40.48 29.80 29.45
C VAL A 18 -40.88 28.39 29.03
N LEU A 19 -41.56 28.30 27.88
CA LEU A 19 -41.52 27.10 27.08
C LEU A 19 -40.13 27.10 26.44
N ALA A 20 -39.16 26.48 27.10
CA ALA A 20 -37.96 26.04 26.42
C ALA A 20 -38.42 24.95 25.44
N TYR A 21 -38.51 25.33 24.17
CA TYR A 21 -38.57 24.35 23.10
C TYR A 21 -37.30 23.50 23.20
N ALA A 22 -37.47 22.18 23.18
CA ALA A 22 -36.40 21.33 22.70
C ALA A 22 -36.31 21.61 21.19
N ASP A 23 -35.19 22.16 20.76
CA ASP A 23 -34.80 22.27 19.35
C ASP A 23 -33.43 21.57 19.24
N GLU A 24 -33.18 20.93 18.11
CA GLU A 24 -32.03 20.03 17.93
C GLU A 24 -30.71 20.83 17.97
N ASP A 25 -29.84 20.45 18.90
CA ASP A 25 -28.50 21.00 19.09
C ASP A 25 -27.56 19.80 19.24
N ASP A 26 -26.64 19.61 18.30
CA ASP A 26 -25.72 18.47 18.27
C ASP A 26 -24.66 18.70 19.36
N SER A 27 -25.00 18.28 20.58
CA SER A 27 -24.60 19.04 21.76
C SER A 27 -23.09 19.02 21.99
N GLN A 28 -22.54 20.21 22.33
CA GLN A 28 -21.15 20.35 22.79
C GLN A 28 -20.80 19.33 23.89
N GLY A 29 -21.74 19.06 24.81
CA GLY A 29 -21.56 18.05 25.86
C GLY A 29 -21.38 16.61 25.34
N THR A 30 -21.87 16.27 24.14
CA THR A 30 -21.58 14.99 23.49
C THR A 30 -20.13 14.95 23.01
N SER A 31 -19.65 16.03 22.37
CA SER A 31 -18.25 16.15 21.94
C SER A 31 -17.28 16.15 23.13
N ASP A 32 -17.60 16.87 24.20
CA ASP A 32 -16.81 16.94 25.43
C ASP A 32 -16.81 15.58 26.17
N ALA A 33 -17.93 14.84 26.15
CA ALA A 33 -18.00 13.49 26.71
C ALA A 33 -17.11 12.48 25.96
N PHE A 34 -17.11 12.51 24.63
CA PHE A 34 -16.17 11.69 23.83
C PHE A 34 -14.73 12.13 24.09
N SER A 35 -14.46 13.43 24.08
CA SER A 35 -13.10 13.98 24.28
C SER A 35 -12.54 13.62 25.66
N ALA A 36 -13.35 13.72 26.72
CA ALA A 36 -12.98 13.29 28.07
C ALA A 36 -12.73 11.78 28.15
N LEU A 37 -13.66 10.95 27.66
CA LEU A 37 -13.53 9.48 27.72
C LEU A 37 -12.30 9.00 26.95
N LEU A 38 -12.10 9.45 25.72
CA LEU A 38 -11.02 8.99 24.84
C LEU A 38 -9.65 9.56 25.26
N SER A 39 -9.59 10.68 25.99
CA SER A 39 -8.35 11.20 26.58
C SER A 39 -7.81 10.35 27.75
N MET A 40 -8.62 9.43 28.30
CA MET A 40 -8.18 8.52 29.36
C MET A 40 -7.11 7.55 28.84
N PRO A 41 -6.01 7.30 29.57
CA PRO A 41 -4.92 6.44 29.10
C PRO A 41 -5.35 5.03 28.69
N GLN A 42 -6.36 4.47 29.35
CA GLN A 42 -6.90 3.13 29.08
C GLN A 42 -7.95 3.08 27.94
N ALA A 43 -8.37 4.25 27.42
CA ALA A 43 -9.29 4.36 26.29
C ALA A 43 -8.59 4.69 24.95
N GLN A 44 -7.28 4.91 24.95
CA GLN A 44 -6.52 5.03 23.71
C GLN A 44 -6.52 3.67 22.95
N PRO A 45 -6.34 3.67 21.62
CA PRO A 45 -6.13 2.44 20.86
C PRO A 45 -4.79 1.77 21.23
N GLU A 46 -4.68 0.46 21.01
CA GLU A 46 -3.40 -0.25 21.12
C GLU A 46 -2.65 -0.13 19.78
N GLY A 47 -1.32 -0.06 19.80
CA GLY A 47 -0.50 -0.01 18.57
C GLY A 47 0.25 1.32 18.33
N GLU A 48 0.65 1.56 17.08
CA GLU A 48 1.37 2.78 16.67
C GLU A 48 0.42 3.93 16.28
N GLY A 49 -0.80 3.61 15.82
CA GLY A 49 -1.89 4.57 15.62
C GLY A 49 -2.36 5.18 16.95
N ARG A 50 -2.74 6.46 16.93
CA ARG A 50 -3.30 7.18 18.09
C ARG A 50 -4.43 8.08 17.63
N TRP A 51 -5.45 8.23 18.46
CA TRP A 51 -6.42 9.29 18.27
C TRP A 51 -5.85 10.60 18.82
N GLU A 52 -5.74 11.63 17.96
CA GLU A 52 -5.34 12.99 18.35
C GLU A 52 -6.50 13.74 19.04
N VAL A 53 -7.06 13.14 20.09
CA VAL A 53 -8.17 13.70 20.86
C VAL A 53 -7.63 14.44 22.07
N PHE A 54 -7.91 15.74 22.14
CA PHE A 54 -7.52 16.59 23.25
C PHE A 54 -8.55 16.50 24.38
N ALA A 55 -8.08 16.35 25.62
CA ALA A 55 -8.96 16.47 26.80
C ALA A 55 -9.56 17.89 26.86
N PRO A 56 -10.85 18.04 27.22
CA PRO A 56 -11.45 19.35 27.53
C PRO A 56 -10.66 20.08 28.62
N GLU A 57 -10.56 21.42 28.56
CA GLU A 57 -9.73 22.21 29.49
C GLU A 57 -10.13 22.06 30.98
N ASP A 58 -11.39 21.72 31.24
CA ASP A 58 -11.96 21.47 32.56
C ASP A 58 -11.89 20.00 33.01
N PHE A 59 -11.62 19.06 32.09
CA PHE A 59 -11.47 17.64 32.40
C PHE A 59 -10.10 17.32 33.03
N LYS A 60 -10.13 16.78 34.26
CA LYS A 60 -8.92 16.51 35.07
C LYS A 60 -8.97 15.18 35.82
N ALA A 61 -9.91 14.31 35.48
CA ALA A 61 -10.02 13.00 36.10
C ALA A 61 -8.89 12.07 35.63
N THR A 62 -8.56 11.09 36.47
CA THR A 62 -7.56 10.05 36.15
C THR A 62 -8.08 8.64 36.45
N ASP A 63 -9.34 8.52 36.85
CA ASP A 63 -10.03 7.27 37.17
C ASP A 63 -11.49 7.28 36.66
N GLU A 64 -12.15 6.13 36.71
CA GLU A 64 -13.55 5.98 36.27
C GLU A 64 -14.52 6.83 37.10
N ALA A 65 -14.23 7.05 38.39
CA ALA A 65 -15.11 7.82 39.28
C ALA A 65 -15.15 9.31 38.91
N GLY A 66 -13.99 9.93 38.66
CA GLY A 66 -13.91 11.30 38.17
C GLY A 66 -14.42 11.47 36.74
N LEU A 67 -14.28 10.43 35.89
CA LEU A 67 -14.90 10.44 34.56
C LEU A 67 -16.43 10.40 34.66
N ILE A 68 -17.01 9.55 35.51
CA ILE A 68 -18.46 9.52 35.77
C ILE A 68 -18.95 10.86 36.34
N GLU A 69 -18.22 11.46 37.29
CA GLU A 69 -18.55 12.79 37.81
C GLU A 69 -18.59 13.82 36.69
N TYR A 70 -17.57 13.89 35.84
CA TYR A 70 -17.53 14.79 34.69
C TYR A 70 -18.68 14.54 33.70
N LEU A 71 -18.86 13.30 33.25
CA LEU A 71 -19.90 12.91 32.31
C LEU A 71 -21.31 13.20 32.85
N SER A 72 -21.52 13.17 34.17
CA SER A 72 -22.82 13.50 34.79
C SER A 72 -23.22 14.97 34.63
N TYR A 73 -22.27 15.87 34.32
CA TYR A 73 -22.53 17.26 33.99
C TYR A 73 -22.66 17.51 32.48
N GLN A 74 -22.28 16.55 31.65
CA GLN A 74 -22.38 16.65 30.19
C GLN A 74 -23.77 16.18 29.72
N ASN A 75 -24.46 17.04 28.97
CA ASN A 75 -25.73 16.68 28.32
C ASN A 75 -25.46 15.93 27.00
N ALA A 76 -24.80 14.79 27.11
CA ALA A 76 -24.32 13.96 26.00
C ALA A 76 -25.41 13.04 25.45
N ASP A 77 -25.49 12.91 24.12
CA ASP A 77 -26.25 11.85 23.47
C ASP A 77 -25.48 10.53 23.57
N MET A 78 -26.03 9.62 24.38
CA MET A 78 -25.46 8.29 24.64
C MET A 78 -25.46 7.38 23.39
N GLN A 79 -26.23 7.72 22.36
CA GLN A 79 -26.42 6.95 21.13
C GLN A 79 -25.64 7.52 19.94
N LYS A 80 -25.01 8.70 20.08
CA LYS A 80 -24.12 9.26 19.07
C LYS A 80 -22.92 8.33 18.84
N VAL A 81 -22.49 8.21 17.59
CA VAL A 81 -21.33 7.39 17.18
C VAL A 81 -20.18 8.33 16.80
N ALA A 82 -18.99 8.08 17.34
CA ALA A 82 -17.74 8.72 16.94
C ALA A 82 -16.61 7.67 16.93
N PHE A 83 -15.68 7.78 15.98
CA PHE A 83 -14.63 6.75 15.74
C PHE A 83 -15.25 5.34 15.66
N HIS A 84 -16.30 5.18 14.84
CA HIS A 84 -17.06 3.94 14.63
C HIS A 84 -17.82 3.33 15.84
N GLY A 85 -17.80 3.96 17.02
CA GLY A 85 -18.59 3.46 18.17
C GLY A 85 -19.21 4.53 19.09
N THR A 86 -20.14 4.08 19.95
CA THR A 86 -20.78 4.91 21.00
C THR A 86 -19.89 5.05 22.24
N LEU A 87 -20.22 5.99 23.13
CA LEU A 87 -19.56 6.13 24.44
C LEU A 87 -19.52 4.80 25.22
N LEU A 88 -20.61 4.01 25.14
CA LEU A 88 -20.69 2.70 25.79
C LEU A 88 -19.71 1.69 25.15
N GLN A 89 -19.64 1.65 23.83
CA GLN A 89 -18.74 0.73 23.11
C GLN A 89 -17.27 1.06 23.39
N HIS A 90 -16.90 2.34 23.43
CA HIS A 90 -15.55 2.77 23.83
C HIS A 90 -15.24 2.45 25.30
N ALA A 91 -16.19 2.66 26.23
CA ALA A 91 -16.01 2.24 27.63
C ALA A 91 -15.80 0.72 27.76
N VAL A 92 -16.54 -0.09 26.99
CA VAL A 92 -16.38 -1.55 26.95
C VAL A 92 -15.01 -1.96 26.36
N ARG A 93 -14.57 -1.33 25.26
CA ARG A 93 -13.23 -1.55 24.67
C ARG A 93 -12.11 -1.14 25.64
N ALA A 94 -12.32 -0.09 26.43
CA ALA A 94 -11.37 0.41 27.44
C ALA A 94 -11.39 -0.37 28.79
N ASN A 95 -12.18 -1.45 28.88
CA ASN A 95 -12.43 -2.22 30.11
C ASN A 95 -12.96 -1.38 31.30
N MET A 96 -13.59 -0.23 31.03
CA MET A 96 -14.13 0.67 32.04
C MET A 96 -15.51 0.18 32.52
N LYS A 97 -15.50 -0.78 33.44
CA LYS A 97 -16.72 -1.45 33.89
C LYS A 97 -17.71 -0.49 34.55
N ASP A 98 -17.25 0.38 35.44
CA ASP A 98 -18.12 1.24 36.22
C ASP A 98 -18.69 2.36 35.33
N VAL A 99 -17.89 2.89 34.39
CA VAL A 99 -18.38 3.82 33.35
C VAL A 99 -19.40 3.15 32.44
N ALA A 100 -19.13 1.94 31.92
CA ALA A 100 -20.05 1.24 31.03
C ALA A 100 -21.41 0.96 31.72
N MET A 101 -21.40 0.50 32.97
CA MET A 101 -22.63 0.28 33.74
C MET A 101 -23.34 1.59 34.09
N TRP A 102 -22.59 2.68 34.33
CA TRP A 102 -23.17 4.02 34.51
C TRP A 102 -23.84 4.52 33.23
N LEU A 103 -23.19 4.44 32.06
CA LEU A 103 -23.75 4.85 30.77
C LEU A 103 -25.07 4.11 30.46
N ILE A 104 -25.13 2.80 30.70
CA ILE A 104 -26.37 2.01 30.58
C ILE A 104 -27.44 2.51 31.56
N SER A 105 -27.07 2.90 32.78
CA SER A 105 -28.02 3.50 33.74
C SER A 105 -28.55 4.88 33.32
N GLN A 106 -27.80 5.62 32.49
CA GLN A 106 -28.22 6.90 31.91
C GLN A 106 -28.99 6.75 30.58
N GLY A 107 -29.12 5.52 30.06
CA GLY A 107 -29.95 5.22 28.88
C GLY A 107 -29.20 4.85 27.61
N ALA A 108 -27.88 4.62 27.66
CA ALA A 108 -27.15 4.01 26.54
C ALA A 108 -27.72 2.61 26.22
N ASP A 109 -27.96 2.31 24.94
CA ASP A 109 -28.48 1.01 24.52
C ASP A 109 -27.33 -0.02 24.39
N PRO A 110 -27.29 -1.06 25.24
CA PRO A 110 -26.26 -2.10 25.13
C PRO A 110 -26.43 -2.97 23.88
N LEU A 111 -27.61 -2.96 23.22
CA LEU A 111 -27.83 -3.67 21.96
C LEU A 111 -27.37 -2.89 20.72
N ALA A 112 -26.90 -1.65 20.87
CA ALA A 112 -26.33 -0.88 19.76
C ALA A 112 -25.05 -1.54 19.24
N THR A 113 -24.92 -1.63 17.92
CA THR A 113 -23.82 -2.33 17.24
C THR A 113 -22.67 -1.39 16.86
N VAL A 114 -21.43 -1.91 16.79
CA VAL A 114 -20.25 -1.14 16.35
C VAL A 114 -20.20 -1.12 14.82
N ALA A 115 -20.18 0.07 14.23
CA ALA A 115 -20.24 0.23 12.77
C ALA A 115 -18.93 -0.19 12.09
N GLY A 116 -19.01 -0.78 10.90
CA GLY A 116 -17.84 -1.12 10.08
C GLY A 116 -17.19 -2.48 10.37
N PHE A 117 -17.57 -3.17 11.45
CA PHE A 117 -17.20 -4.58 11.64
C PHE A 117 -18.02 -5.49 10.73
N LEU A 118 -17.39 -6.54 10.19
CA LEU A 118 -18.05 -7.55 9.32
C LEU A 118 -19.33 -8.17 9.91
N HIS A 119 -19.43 -8.20 11.24
CA HIS A 119 -20.56 -8.74 12.01
C HIS A 119 -21.07 -7.78 13.10
N GLU A 120 -20.76 -6.47 13.00
CA GLU A 120 -21.21 -5.36 13.87
C GLU A 120 -21.59 -5.77 15.32
N PRO A 121 -20.61 -6.01 16.22
CA PRO A 121 -20.87 -6.53 17.56
C PRO A 121 -21.62 -5.51 18.43
N ASP A 122 -22.52 -5.98 19.31
CA ASP A 122 -23.09 -5.15 20.37
C ASP A 122 -22.19 -5.10 21.62
N ALA A 123 -22.60 -4.40 22.69
CA ALA A 123 -21.77 -4.25 23.88
C ALA A 123 -21.35 -5.60 24.52
N LEU A 124 -22.20 -6.64 24.42
CA LEU A 124 -21.89 -7.99 24.90
C LEU A 124 -20.94 -8.71 23.94
N GLY A 125 -21.17 -8.62 22.62
CA GLY A 125 -20.26 -9.18 21.61
C GLY A 125 -18.85 -8.59 21.72
N LEU A 126 -18.74 -7.27 21.87
CA LEU A 126 -17.48 -6.56 22.04
C LEU A 126 -16.76 -6.94 23.35
N ALA A 127 -17.50 -7.02 24.47
CA ALA A 127 -16.92 -7.45 25.74
C ALA A 127 -16.35 -8.88 25.70
N ILE A 128 -16.99 -9.78 24.94
CA ILE A 128 -16.50 -11.16 24.74
C ILE A 128 -15.28 -11.18 23.80
N TYR A 129 -15.28 -10.37 22.73
CA TYR A 129 -14.13 -10.24 21.82
C TYR A 129 -12.86 -9.81 22.54
N MET A 130 -12.97 -8.77 23.39
CA MET A 130 -11.89 -8.24 24.22
C MET A 130 -11.53 -9.11 25.45
N GLY A 131 -12.32 -10.15 25.77
CA GLY A 131 -12.11 -10.96 26.97
C GLY A 131 -12.41 -10.25 28.30
N HIS A 132 -13.24 -9.19 28.28
CA HIS A 132 -13.59 -8.38 29.45
C HIS A 132 -14.69 -9.04 30.30
N TRP A 133 -14.37 -10.21 30.87
CA TRP A 133 -15.32 -11.10 31.57
C TRP A 133 -16.11 -10.44 32.70
N SER A 134 -15.49 -9.50 33.42
CA SER A 134 -16.15 -8.74 34.50
C SER A 134 -17.25 -7.80 34.01
N ILE A 135 -17.20 -7.38 32.74
CA ILE A 135 -18.23 -6.64 32.02
C ILE A 135 -19.26 -7.62 31.44
N VAL A 136 -18.84 -8.73 30.83
CA VAL A 136 -19.72 -9.80 30.34
C VAL A 136 -20.70 -10.26 31.44
N ASP A 137 -20.19 -10.55 32.64
CA ASP A 137 -21.00 -10.96 33.80
C ASP A 137 -22.00 -9.89 34.24
N ALA A 138 -21.66 -8.60 34.08
CA ALA A 138 -22.53 -7.47 34.42
C ALA A 138 -23.61 -7.23 33.34
N LEU A 139 -23.27 -7.38 32.06
CA LEU A 139 -24.20 -7.28 30.94
C LEU A 139 -25.23 -8.43 30.97
N LEU A 140 -24.81 -9.67 31.22
CA LEU A 140 -25.71 -10.83 31.33
C LEU A 140 -26.72 -10.71 32.48
N ALA A 141 -26.43 -9.90 33.51
CA ALA A 141 -27.37 -9.59 34.58
C ALA A 141 -28.48 -8.60 34.17
N LEU A 142 -28.36 -7.93 33.02
CA LEU A 142 -29.34 -6.94 32.57
C LEU A 142 -30.63 -7.58 32.02
N PRO A 143 -31.82 -7.01 32.31
CA PRO A 143 -33.10 -7.54 31.82
C PRO A 143 -33.24 -7.61 30.29
N VAL A 144 -32.41 -6.88 29.54
CA VAL A 144 -32.43 -6.90 28.08
C VAL A 144 -31.80 -8.18 27.53
N TYR A 145 -30.64 -8.60 28.06
CA TYR A 145 -29.97 -9.85 27.68
C TYR A 145 -30.68 -11.09 28.25
N GLN A 146 -31.25 -11.01 29.46
CA GLN A 146 -32.03 -12.11 30.06
C GLN A 146 -33.30 -12.50 29.26
N ARG A 147 -33.75 -11.66 28.33
CA ARG A 147 -34.90 -11.95 27.44
C ARG A 147 -34.50 -12.61 26.14
N LEU A 148 -33.21 -12.66 25.81
CA LEU A 148 -32.71 -13.30 24.60
C LEU A 148 -32.79 -14.82 24.74
N SER A 149 -33.07 -15.51 23.63
CA SER A 149 -32.89 -16.95 23.57
C SER A 149 -31.41 -17.32 23.63
N ALA A 150 -31.11 -18.57 24.04
CA ALA A 150 -29.74 -19.06 24.07
C ALA A 150 -29.03 -18.97 22.71
N GLN A 151 -29.76 -19.14 21.60
CA GLN A 151 -29.22 -18.92 20.25
C GLN A 151 -28.84 -17.45 20.03
N GLN A 152 -29.69 -16.48 20.37
CA GLN A 152 -29.40 -15.05 20.22
C GLN A 152 -28.25 -14.55 21.11
N LEU A 153 -27.96 -15.24 22.22
CA LEU A 153 -26.75 -15.03 23.02
C LEU A 153 -25.52 -15.64 22.33
N THR A 154 -25.65 -16.83 21.76
CA THR A 154 -24.59 -17.53 21.01
C THR A 154 -24.20 -16.75 19.74
N ASP A 155 -25.17 -16.14 19.05
CA ASP A 155 -24.95 -15.35 17.83
C ASP A 155 -24.06 -14.11 18.07
N ARG A 156 -23.95 -13.61 19.31
CA ARG A 156 -23.08 -12.47 19.67
C ARG A 156 -21.60 -12.82 19.78
N TYR A 157 -21.28 -14.11 19.81
CA TYR A 157 -19.91 -14.62 19.75
C TYR A 157 -19.62 -15.18 18.35
N LEU A 158 -20.01 -14.44 17.31
CA LEU A 158 -19.71 -14.71 15.90
C LEU A 158 -18.23 -14.42 15.56
N VAL A 159 -17.35 -15.12 16.29
CA VAL A 159 -15.98 -15.52 15.92
C VAL A 159 -15.03 -14.44 15.41
N GLN A 160 -14.29 -13.85 16.35
CA GLN A 160 -12.91 -13.37 16.10
C GLN A 160 -11.90 -13.74 17.20
N ASN A 161 -12.30 -14.48 18.26
CA ASN A 161 -11.39 -14.92 19.32
C ASN A 161 -11.81 -16.30 19.89
N PRO A 162 -11.39 -17.43 19.30
CA PRO A 162 -11.89 -18.76 19.68
C PRO A 162 -11.39 -19.27 21.04
N THR A 163 -10.43 -18.59 21.68
CA THR A 163 -9.93 -18.99 23.02
C THR A 163 -10.97 -18.82 24.13
N SER A 164 -12.03 -18.07 23.88
CA SER A 164 -13.10 -17.73 24.83
C SER A 164 -14.16 -18.82 25.04
N LEU A 165 -14.12 -19.95 24.33
CA LEU A 165 -15.19 -20.98 24.40
C LEU A 165 -15.36 -21.56 25.81
N ASP A 166 -14.26 -21.95 26.46
CA ASP A 166 -14.30 -22.59 27.78
C ASP A 166 -14.98 -21.69 28.84
N GLU A 167 -14.74 -20.37 28.79
CA GLU A 167 -15.34 -19.36 29.67
C GLU A 167 -16.80 -19.01 29.33
N LEU A 168 -17.23 -19.21 28.08
CA LEU A 168 -18.63 -19.07 27.66
C LEU A 168 -19.49 -20.28 28.08
N LEU A 169 -18.94 -21.50 27.97
CA LEU A 169 -19.57 -22.72 28.45
C LEU A 169 -19.72 -22.71 29.98
N ALA A 170 -18.68 -22.23 30.69
CA ALA A 170 -18.75 -21.97 32.14
C ALA A 170 -19.86 -20.97 32.52
N ARG A 171 -20.18 -20.01 31.64
CA ARG A 171 -21.29 -19.04 31.77
C ARG A 171 -22.63 -19.53 31.21
N HIS A 172 -22.75 -20.82 30.92
CA HIS A 172 -23.98 -21.48 30.45
C HIS A 172 -24.52 -20.97 29.10
N PHE A 173 -23.65 -20.46 28.21
CA PHE A 173 -24.01 -20.27 26.80
C PHE A 173 -24.32 -21.63 26.16
N ALA A 174 -25.23 -21.66 25.19
CA ALA A 174 -25.49 -22.88 24.44
C ALA A 174 -24.34 -23.21 23.50
N ALA A 175 -24.01 -24.49 23.37
CA ALA A 175 -23.03 -24.93 22.38
C ALA A 175 -23.51 -24.55 20.95
N PRO A 176 -22.62 -24.02 20.09
CA PRO A 176 -23.01 -23.55 18.78
C PRO A 176 -23.44 -24.70 17.85
N THR A 177 -24.42 -24.42 16.98
CA THR A 177 -24.97 -25.39 16.02
C THR A 177 -24.76 -24.93 14.56
N GLY A 178 -25.13 -25.75 13.58
CA GLY A 178 -25.03 -25.41 12.15
C GLY A 178 -23.60 -25.13 11.68
N LYS A 179 -23.42 -24.07 10.86
CA LYS A 179 -22.09 -23.65 10.36
C LYS A 179 -21.13 -23.32 11.52
N LEU A 180 -21.61 -22.62 12.55
CA LEU A 180 -20.74 -22.18 13.66
C LEU A 180 -20.28 -23.36 14.51
N GLY A 181 -21.18 -24.31 14.81
CA GLY A 181 -20.84 -25.58 15.45
C GLY A 181 -19.85 -26.41 14.62
N SER A 182 -19.97 -26.36 13.29
CA SER A 182 -19.05 -27.05 12.38
C SER A 182 -17.64 -26.44 12.37
N CYS A 183 -17.52 -25.11 12.34
CA CYS A 183 -16.22 -24.42 12.47
C CYS A 183 -15.62 -24.64 13.87
N MET A 184 -16.42 -24.58 14.94
CA MET A 184 -15.95 -24.80 16.31
C MET A 184 -15.49 -26.24 16.53
N LEU A 185 -16.23 -27.24 16.06
CA LEU A 185 -15.80 -28.64 16.12
C LEU A 185 -14.48 -28.87 15.37
N LYS A 186 -14.32 -28.26 14.20
CA LYS A 186 -13.04 -28.31 13.44
C LYS A 186 -11.90 -27.74 14.28
N TYR A 187 -12.09 -26.57 14.90
CA TYR A 187 -11.10 -25.95 15.80
C TYR A 187 -10.75 -26.80 17.02
N GLU A 188 -11.75 -27.35 17.71
CA GLU A 188 -11.53 -28.20 18.89
C GLU A 188 -10.77 -29.49 18.52
N LEU A 189 -11.06 -30.07 17.35
CA LEU A 189 -10.30 -31.19 16.78
C LEU A 189 -8.87 -30.77 16.38
N GLU A 190 -8.70 -29.59 15.80
CA GLU A 190 -7.40 -29.01 15.41
C GLU A 190 -6.52 -28.62 16.61
N ARG A 191 -7.07 -28.26 17.78
CA ARG A 191 -6.28 -28.11 19.03
C ARG A 191 -6.19 -29.39 19.89
N GLY A 192 -6.84 -30.48 19.47
CA GLY A 192 -6.83 -31.77 20.17
C GLY A 192 -7.75 -31.86 21.41
N ALA A 193 -8.62 -30.87 21.62
CA ALA A 193 -9.49 -30.70 22.77
C ALA A 193 -10.78 -31.54 22.66
N VAL A 194 -10.61 -32.86 22.77
CA VAL A 194 -11.68 -33.84 22.50
C VAL A 194 -12.89 -33.78 23.44
N GLN A 195 -12.74 -33.24 24.65
CA GLN A 195 -13.87 -33.12 25.59
C GLN A 195 -14.81 -31.98 25.14
N GLN A 196 -14.25 -30.82 24.78
CA GLN A 196 -14.99 -29.72 24.15
C GLN A 196 -15.61 -30.13 22.81
N ALA A 197 -14.89 -30.89 21.99
CA ALA A 197 -15.42 -31.46 20.75
C ALA A 197 -16.60 -32.45 20.97
N LEU A 198 -16.74 -33.03 22.16
CA LEU A 198 -17.89 -33.87 22.57
C LEU A 198 -19.06 -33.04 23.14
N GLU A 199 -18.87 -31.76 23.46
CA GLU A 199 -19.88 -30.84 23.98
C GLU A 199 -20.59 -30.05 22.86
N VAL A 200 -19.90 -29.80 21.74
CA VAL A 200 -20.55 -29.36 20.49
C VAL A 200 -21.44 -30.51 19.96
N ASP A 201 -22.71 -30.24 19.62
CA ASP A 201 -23.66 -31.30 19.22
C ASP A 201 -23.31 -31.91 17.86
N SER A 202 -22.45 -32.93 17.90
CA SER A 202 -21.91 -33.68 16.77
C SER A 202 -22.96 -34.39 15.90
N ARG A 203 -24.23 -34.41 16.31
CA ARG A 203 -25.31 -35.19 15.67
C ARG A 203 -26.03 -34.46 14.54
N GLN A 204 -25.77 -33.17 14.34
CA GLN A 204 -26.39 -32.35 13.27
C GLN A 204 -25.38 -31.87 12.22
N LEU A 205 -24.23 -32.52 12.11
CA LEU A 205 -23.18 -32.11 11.19
C LEU A 205 -23.50 -32.49 9.73
N PRO A 206 -23.19 -31.60 8.77
CA PRO A 206 -23.36 -31.89 7.35
C PRO A 206 -22.32 -32.91 6.83
N ALA A 207 -22.55 -33.42 5.62
CA ALA A 207 -21.71 -34.47 5.03
C ALA A 207 -20.31 -33.96 4.64
N PRO A 208 -19.28 -34.83 4.56
CA PRO A 208 -17.97 -34.43 4.04
C PRO A 208 -18.07 -33.81 2.64
N GLY A 209 -17.48 -32.63 2.48
CA GLY A 209 -17.59 -31.78 1.28
C GLY A 209 -18.60 -30.62 1.39
N GLU A 210 -19.44 -30.57 2.44
CA GLU A 210 -20.24 -29.38 2.76
C GLU A 210 -19.52 -28.41 3.71
N LEU A 211 -18.64 -28.91 4.58
CA LEU A 211 -17.72 -28.08 5.40
C LEU A 211 -16.95 -27.05 4.56
N ASP A 212 -16.49 -27.43 3.36
CA ASP A 212 -15.77 -26.54 2.44
C ASP A 212 -16.72 -25.62 1.63
N ARG A 213 -17.98 -26.02 1.43
CA ARG A 213 -19.00 -25.20 0.74
C ARG A 213 -19.54 -24.05 1.57
N TYR A 214 -19.49 -24.15 2.90
CA TYR A 214 -20.05 -23.13 3.77
C TYR A 214 -19.21 -21.85 3.86
N GLY A 215 -18.03 -21.82 3.23
CA GLY A 215 -17.15 -20.67 3.11
C GLY A 215 -16.28 -20.48 4.35
N ASP A 216 -14.98 -20.35 4.11
CA ASP A 216 -13.88 -20.03 5.04
C ASP A 216 -14.28 -19.73 6.50
N CYS A 217 -13.82 -20.57 7.43
CA CYS A 217 -13.83 -20.29 8.86
C CYS A 217 -12.72 -19.26 9.24
N GLN A 218 -12.42 -18.28 8.39
CA GLN A 218 -11.24 -17.41 8.46
C GLN A 218 -11.14 -16.50 9.69
N GLY A 219 -12.19 -16.40 10.52
CA GLY A 219 -12.12 -15.73 11.84
C GLY A 219 -11.66 -16.62 13.00
N VAL A 220 -11.56 -17.94 12.80
CA VAL A 220 -11.12 -18.90 13.83
C VAL A 220 -9.61 -19.06 13.77
N HIS A 221 -8.85 -18.03 14.13
CA HIS A 221 -7.41 -18.20 14.29
C HIS A 221 -7.09 -18.87 15.63
N PRO A 222 -6.37 -20.00 15.65
CA PRO A 222 -5.71 -20.44 16.88
C PRO A 222 -4.77 -19.33 17.34
N SER A 223 -4.76 -19.05 18.65
CA SER A 223 -3.76 -18.17 19.23
C SER A 223 -2.34 -18.70 18.91
N ASP A 224 -1.36 -17.79 18.85
CA ASP A 224 0.03 -18.09 18.47
C ASP A 224 0.70 -19.20 19.32
N ASP A 225 0.10 -19.60 20.43
CA ASP A 225 0.60 -20.65 21.33
C ASP A 225 0.29 -22.09 20.86
N GLN A 226 0.48 -22.37 19.57
CA GLN A 226 0.62 -23.74 19.05
C GLN A 226 1.93 -24.44 19.51
N SER A 227 2.62 -23.88 20.52
CA SER A 227 3.90 -24.39 21.03
C SER A 227 3.76 -25.76 21.71
N ALA A 228 2.57 -26.05 22.26
CA ALA A 228 2.26 -27.26 23.00
C ALA A 228 1.82 -28.42 22.09
N ARG A 229 2.75 -28.98 21.30
CA ARG A 229 2.56 -30.32 20.70
C ARG A 229 2.42 -31.37 21.79
N GLY A 230 1.18 -31.71 22.15
CA GLY A 230 0.88 -32.86 23.00
C GLY A 230 1.41 -34.16 22.40
N SER A 231 1.94 -35.04 23.24
CA SER A 231 2.31 -36.40 22.82
C SER A 231 1.05 -37.23 22.61
N PHE A 232 0.99 -38.02 21.54
CA PHE A 232 -0.07 -39.02 21.35
C PHE A 232 -0.30 -39.91 22.59
N LYS A 233 0.75 -40.18 23.39
CA LYS A 233 0.66 -40.98 24.64
C LYS A 233 -0.16 -40.32 25.75
N THR A 234 -0.44 -39.02 25.67
CA THR A 234 -1.30 -38.28 26.61
C THR A 234 -2.70 -38.01 26.06
N VAL A 235 -3.03 -38.52 24.87
CA VAL A 235 -4.36 -38.37 24.26
C VAL A 235 -5.38 -39.30 24.94
N ASP A 236 -6.54 -38.76 25.28
CA ASP A 236 -7.69 -39.55 25.78
C ASP A 236 -8.33 -40.35 24.63
N LEU A 237 -7.73 -41.49 24.31
CA LEU A 237 -8.22 -42.39 23.26
C LEU A 237 -9.64 -42.93 23.51
N VAL A 238 -10.14 -42.90 24.75
CA VAL A 238 -11.51 -43.31 25.06
C VAL A 238 -12.50 -42.23 24.58
N ALA A 239 -12.20 -40.96 24.86
CA ALA A 239 -12.97 -39.82 24.36
C ALA A 239 -12.90 -39.71 22.83
N TRP A 240 -11.71 -39.87 22.24
CA TRP A 240 -11.55 -39.88 20.77
C TRP A 240 -12.32 -41.01 20.10
N LYS A 241 -12.30 -42.23 20.65
CA LYS A 241 -13.10 -43.35 20.13
C LYS A 241 -14.60 -43.10 20.26
N LYS A 242 -15.04 -42.51 21.37
CA LYS A 242 -16.45 -42.09 21.56
C LYS A 242 -16.86 -41.07 20.50
N LEU A 243 -16.05 -40.03 20.26
CA LEU A 243 -16.32 -39.02 19.24
C LEU A 243 -16.33 -39.62 17.83
N ASP A 244 -15.36 -40.46 17.48
CA ASP A 244 -15.33 -41.14 16.18
C ASP A 244 -16.59 -41.97 15.93
N THR A 245 -17.14 -42.67 16.94
CA THR A 245 -18.41 -43.41 16.77
C THR A 245 -19.65 -42.52 16.57
N GLN A 246 -19.58 -41.23 16.87
CA GLN A 246 -20.66 -40.26 16.64
C GLN A 246 -20.53 -39.55 15.29
N MET A 247 -19.32 -39.47 14.74
CA MET A 247 -19.01 -38.75 13.50
C MET A 247 -19.31 -39.58 12.24
N LEU A 248 -19.87 -38.95 11.22
CA LEU A 248 -20.07 -39.59 9.91
C LEU A 248 -18.74 -39.94 9.22
N SER A 249 -17.73 -39.08 9.36
CA SER A 249 -16.40 -39.25 8.79
C SER A 249 -15.35 -39.69 9.83
N PRO A 250 -14.33 -40.49 9.44
CA PRO A 250 -13.23 -40.84 10.33
C PRO A 250 -12.43 -39.62 10.81
N ILE A 251 -12.23 -39.48 12.12
CA ILE A 251 -11.48 -38.34 12.71
C ILE A 251 -9.97 -38.59 12.87
N PHE A 252 -9.46 -39.73 12.36
CA PHE A 252 -8.06 -40.16 12.44
C PHE A 252 -7.03 -39.07 12.05
N GLY A 253 -7.35 -38.26 11.03
CA GLY A 253 -6.45 -37.21 10.53
C GLY A 253 -6.07 -36.15 11.57
N TYR A 254 -6.99 -35.78 12.46
CA TYR A 254 -6.77 -34.73 13.46
C TYR A 254 -5.76 -35.12 14.56
N LEU A 255 -5.40 -36.40 14.66
CA LEU A 255 -4.38 -36.88 15.59
C LEU A 255 -2.96 -36.88 15.02
N LEU A 256 -2.78 -36.65 13.71
CA LEU A 256 -1.47 -36.67 13.05
C LEU A 256 -0.52 -35.60 13.59
N GLN A 257 -1.04 -34.44 14.01
CA GLN A 257 -0.29 -33.38 14.69
C GLN A 257 0.26 -33.73 16.08
N THR A 258 -0.32 -34.72 16.76
CA THR A 258 0.11 -35.17 18.10
C THR A 258 1.30 -36.16 18.05
N LEU A 259 1.75 -36.49 16.85
CA LEU A 259 2.83 -37.44 16.61
C LEU A 259 4.18 -36.75 16.82
N ALA A 260 4.88 -37.14 17.89
CA ALA A 260 6.23 -36.66 18.21
C ALA A 260 7.32 -37.69 17.87
N SER A 261 6.96 -38.98 17.77
CA SER A 261 7.89 -40.09 17.57
C SER A 261 7.34 -41.20 16.68
N ALA A 262 8.23 -42.07 16.16
CA ALA A 262 7.85 -43.26 15.39
C ALA A 262 7.01 -44.27 16.20
N ASP A 263 7.11 -44.27 17.53
CA ASP A 263 6.26 -45.11 18.39
C ASP A 263 4.85 -44.54 18.54
N ASP A 264 4.67 -43.23 18.45
CA ASP A 264 3.35 -42.60 18.41
C ASP A 264 2.62 -42.97 17.10
N VAL A 265 3.34 -43.04 15.98
CA VAL A 265 2.80 -43.54 14.70
C VAL A 265 2.28 -44.97 14.87
N LYS A 266 3.11 -45.89 15.41
CA LYS A 266 2.68 -47.27 15.67
C LYS A 266 1.46 -47.35 16.59
N ALA A 267 1.42 -46.52 17.63
CA ALA A 267 0.32 -46.49 18.59
C ALA A 267 -0.99 -45.96 17.95
N LEU A 268 -0.91 -44.93 17.10
CA LEU A 268 -2.05 -44.41 16.33
C LEU A 268 -2.58 -45.45 15.32
N PHE A 269 -1.69 -46.10 14.56
CA PHE A 269 -2.07 -47.13 13.58
C PHE A 269 -2.54 -48.45 14.20
N ALA A 270 -2.23 -48.69 15.47
CA ALA A 270 -2.75 -49.79 16.29
C ALA A 270 -4.03 -49.44 17.07
N SER A 271 -4.54 -48.20 16.97
CA SER A 271 -5.80 -47.80 17.61
C SER A 271 -7.02 -48.33 16.84
N ASP A 272 -8.14 -48.52 17.54
CA ASP A 272 -9.43 -48.92 16.96
C ASP A 272 -10.19 -47.76 16.27
N LEU A 273 -9.53 -46.62 16.01
CA LEU A 273 -10.16 -45.49 15.31
C LEU A 273 -10.42 -45.86 13.85
N ARG A 274 -11.57 -45.46 13.29
CA ARG A 274 -11.84 -45.64 11.87
C ARG A 274 -10.79 -44.88 11.06
N ARG A 275 -10.44 -45.42 9.90
CA ARG A 275 -9.52 -44.83 8.93
C ARG A 275 -10.03 -45.12 7.51
N PRO A 276 -9.55 -44.42 6.48
CA PRO A 276 -9.87 -44.78 5.10
C PRO A 276 -9.38 -46.20 4.78
N ASP A 277 -10.27 -47.07 4.29
CA ASP A 277 -9.94 -48.45 3.92
C ASP A 277 -9.15 -48.52 2.59
N GLN A 278 -9.27 -47.51 1.74
CA GLN A 278 -8.58 -47.43 0.45
C GLN A 278 -7.20 -46.77 0.61
N PRO A 279 -6.11 -47.39 0.10
CA PRO A 279 -4.76 -46.83 0.23
C PRO A 279 -4.60 -45.44 -0.40
N GLU A 280 -5.36 -45.12 -1.45
CA GLU A 280 -5.35 -43.80 -2.09
C GLU A 280 -5.95 -42.71 -1.18
N GLU A 281 -7.04 -43.00 -0.48
CA GLU A 281 -7.67 -42.07 0.48
C GLU A 281 -6.83 -41.91 1.75
N LEU A 282 -6.17 -42.99 2.20
CA LEU A 282 -5.20 -42.89 3.28
C LEU A 282 -3.99 -42.04 2.85
N ALA A 283 -3.51 -42.17 1.62
CA ALA A 283 -2.40 -41.36 1.11
C ALA A 283 -2.76 -39.88 1.01
N LYS A 284 -3.96 -39.54 0.50
CA LYS A 284 -4.48 -38.15 0.50
C LYS A 284 -4.51 -37.55 1.91
N LEU A 285 -4.78 -38.37 2.93
CA LEU A 285 -4.78 -37.94 4.33
C LEU A 285 -3.38 -37.72 4.91
N LEU A 286 -2.42 -38.61 4.60
CA LEU A 286 -1.08 -38.60 5.21
C LEU A 286 -0.10 -37.64 4.51
N LEU A 287 -0.11 -37.59 3.18
CA LEU A 287 0.90 -36.89 2.39
C LEU A 287 1.01 -35.38 2.69
N PRO A 288 -0.08 -34.61 2.92
CA PRO A 288 0.03 -33.18 3.28
C PRO A 288 0.84 -32.95 4.57
N TRP A 289 0.67 -33.80 5.58
CA TRP A 289 1.42 -33.74 6.85
C TRP A 289 2.90 -34.08 6.69
N MET A 290 3.28 -34.69 5.57
CA MET A 290 4.68 -35.00 5.26
C MET A 290 5.39 -33.82 4.57
N VAL A 291 4.66 -32.86 3.99
CA VAL A 291 5.24 -31.80 3.12
C VAL A 291 4.73 -30.35 3.29
N ALA A 292 4.18 -29.94 4.44
CA ALA A 292 3.95 -28.53 4.76
C ALA A 292 5.25 -27.85 5.29
N ARG A 293 5.63 -26.60 4.97
CA ARG A 293 4.90 -25.37 4.56
C ARG A 293 5.75 -24.50 3.59
N PRO A 294 5.37 -23.26 3.16
CA PRO A 294 4.12 -22.47 3.34
C PRO A 294 3.62 -21.89 1.96
N ARG A 295 2.79 -20.83 1.78
CA ARG A 295 1.95 -19.94 2.63
C ARG A 295 0.81 -19.36 1.74
N THR A 296 -0.34 -18.99 2.30
CA THR A 296 -1.22 -17.91 1.77
C THR A 296 -1.68 -17.00 2.93
N SER A 297 -2.43 -15.93 2.63
CA SER A 297 -2.51 -14.67 3.39
C SER A 297 -3.29 -14.65 4.72
N SER A 298 -3.54 -15.79 5.38
CA SER A 298 -4.50 -15.88 6.51
C SER A 298 -4.10 -16.80 7.68
N GLY A 299 -2.85 -16.69 8.16
CA GLY A 299 -2.50 -17.07 9.55
C GLY A 299 -1.99 -18.51 9.82
N ILE A 300 -0.82 -18.58 10.46
CA ILE A 300 -0.31 -19.60 11.40
C ILE A 300 -0.64 -21.10 11.13
N ASP A 301 0.14 -21.74 10.25
CA ASP A 301 0.27 -23.21 10.19
C ASP A 301 1.03 -23.82 11.42
N PRO A 302 0.98 -25.16 11.62
CA PRO A 302 1.86 -25.93 12.51
C PRO A 302 3.19 -26.34 11.84
N ALA A 303 4.27 -26.55 12.59
CA ALA A 303 5.60 -26.90 12.05
C ALA A 303 5.59 -28.22 11.20
N PRO A 304 6.59 -28.53 10.36
CA PRO A 304 6.69 -29.88 9.79
C PRO A 304 6.70 -30.95 10.92
N LEU A 305 6.19 -32.15 10.62
CA LEU A 305 6.31 -33.28 11.54
C LEU A 305 7.79 -33.70 11.67
N PRO A 306 8.26 -34.20 12.84
CA PRO A 306 9.64 -34.63 13.00
C PRO A 306 10.04 -35.70 11.98
N PHE A 307 11.30 -35.71 11.52
CA PHE A 307 11.82 -36.69 10.55
C PHE A 307 11.41 -38.14 10.86
N ALA A 308 11.60 -38.57 12.11
CA ALA A 308 11.26 -39.94 12.55
C ALA A 308 9.76 -40.28 12.42
N VAL A 309 8.88 -39.28 12.54
CA VAL A 309 7.44 -39.43 12.34
C VAL A 309 7.13 -39.56 10.85
N ARG A 310 7.65 -38.65 10.01
CA ARG A 310 7.41 -38.69 8.55
C ARG A 310 7.97 -39.96 7.92
N LYS A 311 9.13 -40.43 8.36
CA LYS A 311 9.73 -41.71 7.96
C LYS A 311 8.83 -42.90 8.32
N ALA A 312 8.28 -42.93 9.54
CA ALA A 312 7.36 -44.00 9.97
C ALA A 312 5.98 -43.92 9.27
N LEU A 313 5.47 -42.72 8.96
CA LEU A 313 4.25 -42.56 8.15
C LEU A 313 4.44 -43.08 6.71
N ALA A 314 5.63 -42.89 6.13
CA ALA A 314 5.95 -43.40 4.78
C ALA A 314 5.90 -44.93 4.70
N GLU A 315 6.22 -45.65 5.79
CA GLU A 315 6.13 -47.13 5.85
C GLU A 315 4.68 -47.65 5.69
N HIS A 316 3.68 -46.80 5.91
CA HIS A 316 2.26 -47.12 5.72
C HIS A 316 1.71 -46.75 4.32
N LEU A 317 2.53 -46.13 3.45
CA LEU A 317 2.14 -45.78 2.08
C LEU A 317 2.65 -46.83 1.08
N PRO A 318 1.79 -47.38 0.20
CA PRO A 318 2.27 -48.26 -0.85
C PRO A 318 3.06 -47.47 -1.91
N ALA A 319 4.16 -48.05 -2.39
CA ALA A 319 5.00 -47.44 -3.43
C ALA A 319 4.22 -47.07 -4.71
N THR A 320 3.14 -47.82 -5.02
CA THR A 320 2.22 -47.54 -6.13
C THR A 320 1.47 -46.23 -6.02
N VAL A 321 1.43 -45.59 -4.85
CA VAL A 321 0.82 -44.26 -4.64
C VAL A 321 1.87 -43.18 -4.43
N LEU A 322 2.97 -43.49 -3.74
CA LEU A 322 4.04 -42.51 -3.50
C LEU A 322 4.77 -42.10 -4.81
N SER A 323 5.09 -43.05 -5.69
CA SER A 323 5.84 -42.73 -6.92
C SER A 323 5.04 -41.86 -7.91
N PRO A 324 3.75 -42.11 -8.20
CA PRO A 324 2.94 -41.18 -9.00
C PRO A 324 2.76 -39.81 -8.33
N TRP A 325 2.68 -39.74 -7.00
CA TRP A 325 2.55 -38.48 -6.28
C TRP A 325 3.83 -37.63 -6.35
N LEU A 326 5.01 -38.25 -6.24
CA LEU A 326 6.32 -37.62 -6.45
C LEU A 326 6.64 -37.29 -7.93
N ALA A 327 5.79 -37.70 -8.88
CA ALA A 327 5.91 -37.27 -10.27
C ALA A 327 5.27 -35.88 -10.53
N ASP A 328 4.44 -35.39 -9.61
CA ASP A 328 3.99 -34.00 -9.61
C ASP A 328 5.12 -33.07 -9.12
N SER A 329 5.38 -32.01 -9.88
CA SER A 329 6.51 -31.10 -9.63
C SER A 329 6.39 -30.29 -8.33
N ASN A 330 5.18 -29.99 -7.86
CA ASN A 330 4.96 -29.25 -6.61
C ASN A 330 5.15 -30.17 -5.40
N ASN A 331 4.62 -31.40 -5.47
CA ASN A 331 4.81 -32.42 -4.44
C ASN A 331 6.29 -32.78 -4.29
N LEU A 332 6.98 -33.03 -5.40
CA LEU A 332 8.43 -33.26 -5.43
C LEU A 332 9.22 -32.09 -4.84
N TYR A 333 8.80 -30.85 -5.15
CA TYR A 333 9.43 -29.65 -4.63
C TYR A 333 9.31 -29.57 -3.10
N SER A 334 8.10 -29.65 -2.55
CA SER A 334 7.89 -29.56 -1.10
C SER A 334 8.55 -30.72 -0.34
N TRP A 335 8.51 -31.93 -0.91
CA TRP A 335 9.16 -33.13 -0.37
C TRP A 335 10.67 -32.94 -0.17
N LEU A 336 11.38 -32.48 -1.22
CA LEU A 336 12.82 -32.29 -1.16
C LEU A 336 13.23 -31.01 -0.41
N ALA A 337 12.43 -29.95 -0.45
CA ALA A 337 12.73 -28.69 0.24
C ALA A 337 12.70 -28.84 1.76
N ILE A 338 11.70 -29.51 2.31
CA ILE A 338 11.61 -29.76 3.77
C ILE A 338 12.74 -30.69 4.21
N ALA A 339 13.02 -31.73 3.42
CA ALA A 339 14.11 -32.66 3.70
C ALA A 339 15.50 -31.99 3.67
N ALA A 340 15.71 -31.03 2.77
CA ALA A 340 16.94 -30.25 2.72
C ALA A 340 17.07 -29.26 3.89
N ALA A 341 15.96 -28.76 4.43
CA ALA A 341 15.94 -27.81 5.54
C ALA A 341 16.26 -28.44 6.90
N ASP A 342 15.87 -29.71 7.13
CA ASP A 342 16.10 -30.42 8.41
C ASP A 342 17.52 -30.99 8.49
N SER A 343 17.81 -32.11 7.81
CA SER A 343 19.09 -32.84 7.95
C SER A 343 19.56 -33.53 6.67
N PHE A 344 20.86 -33.80 6.58
CA PHE A 344 21.41 -34.59 5.48
C PHE A 344 20.90 -36.06 5.47
N GLU A 345 20.69 -36.68 6.64
CA GLU A 345 20.11 -38.03 6.70
C GLU A 345 18.72 -38.05 6.08
N GLU A 346 17.89 -37.07 6.42
CA GLU A 346 16.56 -36.95 5.85
C GLU A 346 16.61 -36.67 4.36
N PHE A 347 17.40 -35.68 3.90
CA PHE A 347 17.52 -35.39 2.47
C PHE A 347 17.96 -36.63 1.66
N SER A 348 18.92 -37.40 2.19
CA SER A 348 19.38 -38.64 1.57
C SER A 348 18.28 -39.71 1.50
N TRP A 349 17.48 -39.86 2.56
CA TRP A 349 16.30 -40.74 2.58
C TRP A 349 15.21 -40.28 1.60
N ALA A 350 14.88 -38.99 1.61
CA ALA A 350 13.85 -38.39 0.77
C ALA A 350 14.22 -38.53 -0.72
N LEU A 351 15.48 -38.24 -1.08
CA LEU A 351 16.03 -38.39 -2.43
C LEU A 351 16.11 -39.86 -2.89
N ALA A 352 16.33 -40.80 -1.98
CA ALA A 352 16.36 -42.23 -2.31
C ALA A 352 14.98 -42.78 -2.74
N LEU A 353 13.89 -42.10 -2.37
CA LEU A 353 12.51 -42.46 -2.76
C LEU A 353 12.05 -41.78 -4.07
N VAL A 354 12.83 -40.85 -4.62
CA VAL A 354 12.54 -40.17 -5.89
C VAL A 354 13.00 -41.04 -7.08
N PRO A 355 12.11 -41.36 -8.05
CA PRO A 355 12.50 -42.05 -9.28
C PRO A 355 13.52 -41.25 -10.10
N ASP A 356 14.42 -41.93 -10.81
CA ASP A 356 15.46 -41.25 -11.62
C ASP A 356 14.85 -40.40 -12.75
N GLU A 357 13.71 -40.83 -13.32
CA GLU A 357 12.98 -40.12 -14.36
C GLU A 357 12.31 -38.81 -13.92
N THR A 358 12.16 -38.55 -12.61
CA THR A 358 11.56 -37.29 -12.10
C THR A 358 12.62 -36.26 -11.64
N LEU A 359 13.91 -36.60 -11.65
CA LEU A 359 15.01 -35.72 -11.26
C LEU A 359 15.29 -34.66 -12.33
N THR A 360 14.77 -33.45 -12.10
CA THR A 360 14.77 -32.32 -13.03
C THR A 360 15.28 -31.03 -12.36
N ALA A 361 15.25 -29.90 -13.06
CA ALA A 361 15.48 -28.58 -12.47
C ALA A 361 14.69 -28.37 -11.17
N LYS A 362 13.41 -28.79 -11.10
CA LYS A 362 12.57 -28.65 -9.89
C LYS A 362 13.13 -29.32 -8.65
N SER A 363 13.87 -30.43 -8.78
CA SER A 363 14.56 -31.07 -7.66
C SER A 363 15.70 -30.21 -7.11
N VAL A 364 16.31 -29.39 -7.96
CA VAL A 364 17.36 -28.42 -7.62
C VAL A 364 16.78 -27.13 -7.03
N ASP A 365 15.64 -26.64 -7.54
CA ASP A 365 14.87 -25.55 -6.91
C ASP A 365 14.54 -25.89 -5.45
N ALA A 366 14.06 -27.11 -5.23
CA ALA A 366 13.65 -27.62 -3.94
C ALA A 366 14.80 -27.67 -2.93
N ALA A 367 15.91 -28.30 -3.32
CA ALA A 367 17.11 -28.35 -2.50
C ALA A 367 17.66 -26.94 -2.21
N HIS A 368 17.65 -26.04 -3.21
CA HIS A 368 18.04 -24.65 -3.00
C HIS A 368 17.15 -23.94 -1.98
N ALA A 369 15.83 -24.04 -2.10
CA ALA A 369 14.87 -23.41 -1.20
C ALA A 369 15.02 -23.91 0.26
N GLY A 370 15.11 -25.22 0.46
CA GLY A 370 15.32 -25.81 1.79
C GLY A 370 16.62 -25.37 2.45
N LEU A 371 17.70 -25.21 1.67
CA LEU A 371 19.00 -24.81 2.19
C LEU A 371 19.10 -23.34 2.63
N GLN A 372 18.12 -22.47 2.31
CA GLN A 372 18.18 -21.05 2.66
C GLN A 372 18.33 -20.82 4.17
N GLY A 373 17.63 -21.60 5.01
CA GLY A 373 17.71 -21.53 6.48
C GLY A 373 18.90 -22.28 7.10
N VAL A 374 19.49 -23.25 6.38
CA VAL A 374 20.54 -24.14 6.92
C VAL A 374 21.86 -23.38 7.07
N ARG A 375 22.35 -23.19 8.29
CA ARG A 375 23.61 -22.45 8.54
C ARG A 375 24.89 -23.28 8.36
N SER A 376 24.80 -24.61 8.39
CA SER A 376 25.99 -25.48 8.25
C SER A 376 26.46 -25.57 6.80
N ILE A 377 27.70 -25.11 6.55
CA ILE A 377 28.36 -25.22 5.23
C ILE A 377 28.55 -26.68 4.84
N GLU A 378 28.90 -27.54 5.80
CA GLU A 378 29.09 -28.98 5.58
C GLU A 378 27.78 -29.65 5.17
N GLN A 379 26.66 -29.34 5.84
CA GLN A 379 25.34 -29.86 5.49
C GLN A 379 24.91 -29.41 4.09
N ARG A 380 25.07 -28.12 3.75
CA ARG A 380 24.84 -27.59 2.39
C ARG A 380 25.65 -28.36 1.36
N GLN A 381 26.94 -28.61 1.61
CA GLN A 381 27.82 -29.33 0.71
C GLN A 381 27.42 -30.80 0.55
N MET A 382 27.04 -31.50 1.64
CA MET A 382 26.59 -32.90 1.57
C MET A 382 25.27 -33.03 0.78
N ILE A 383 24.30 -32.15 1.02
CA ILE A 383 23.01 -32.13 0.31
C ILE A 383 23.22 -31.87 -1.19
N TRP A 384 23.99 -30.83 -1.55
CA TRP A 384 24.33 -30.57 -2.96
C TRP A 384 25.09 -31.73 -3.61
N SER A 385 26.03 -32.35 -2.89
CA SER A 385 26.80 -33.48 -3.42
C SER A 385 25.92 -34.70 -3.67
N ALA A 386 24.98 -35.03 -2.77
CA ALA A 386 24.07 -36.16 -2.97
C ALA A 386 23.13 -35.95 -4.17
N LEU A 387 22.62 -34.73 -4.38
CA LEU A 387 21.77 -34.43 -5.54
C LEU A 387 22.56 -34.46 -6.86
N LEU A 388 23.73 -33.81 -6.90
CA LEU A 388 24.59 -33.74 -8.09
C LEU A 388 25.33 -35.06 -8.41
N GLN A 389 25.30 -36.05 -7.52
CA GLN A 389 25.77 -37.41 -7.81
C GLN A 389 24.74 -38.27 -8.57
N ARG A 390 23.47 -37.85 -8.67
CA ARG A 390 22.44 -38.57 -9.41
C ARG A 390 22.64 -38.39 -10.92
N SER A 391 23.24 -39.38 -11.57
CA SER A 391 23.54 -39.37 -13.02
C SER A 391 22.33 -39.13 -13.94
N ALA A 392 21.12 -39.41 -13.45
CA ALA A 392 19.85 -39.17 -14.13
C ALA A 392 19.45 -37.68 -14.18
N LEU A 393 19.90 -36.85 -13.23
CA LEU A 393 19.51 -35.43 -13.11
C LEU A 393 19.74 -34.68 -14.42
N ARG A 394 18.71 -33.95 -14.87
CA ARG A 394 18.75 -33.07 -16.06
C ARG A 394 18.40 -31.64 -15.67
N LEU A 395 19.20 -30.70 -16.14
CA LEU A 395 18.98 -29.27 -15.99
C LEU A 395 18.70 -28.67 -17.37
N ASP A 396 17.44 -28.27 -17.61
CA ASP A 396 16.99 -27.63 -18.85
C ASP A 396 17.04 -26.10 -18.70
N GLY A 397 17.87 -25.45 -19.52
CA GLY A 397 18.26 -24.04 -19.34
C GLY A 397 17.18 -22.98 -19.52
N GLN A 398 15.88 -23.30 -19.46
CA GLN A 398 14.78 -22.33 -19.47
C GLN A 398 14.15 -22.11 -18.09
N HIS A 399 14.35 -23.00 -17.12
CA HIS A 399 13.67 -22.94 -15.82
C HIS A 399 14.56 -23.23 -14.59
N VAL A 400 15.89 -23.22 -14.75
CA VAL A 400 16.81 -23.42 -13.61
C VAL A 400 16.98 -22.12 -12.81
N PRO A 401 16.87 -22.15 -11.47
CA PRO A 401 17.21 -21.02 -10.61
C PRO A 401 18.71 -20.74 -10.65
N ARG A 402 19.12 -19.69 -9.94
CA ARG A 402 20.52 -19.26 -9.96
C ARG A 402 21.33 -20.03 -8.94
N LEU A 403 22.30 -20.79 -9.45
CA LEU A 403 22.99 -21.80 -8.66
C LEU A 403 24.44 -21.43 -8.33
N LEU A 404 25.05 -20.50 -9.07
CA LEU A 404 26.42 -20.04 -8.76
C LEU A 404 26.56 -19.43 -7.36
N TYR A 405 25.52 -18.80 -6.80
CA TYR A 405 25.57 -18.29 -5.44
C TYR A 405 25.30 -19.37 -4.38
N ALA A 406 24.45 -20.36 -4.69
CA ALA A 406 23.96 -21.38 -3.76
C ALA A 406 24.77 -22.67 -3.70
N VAL A 407 25.39 -23.08 -4.82
CA VAL A 407 26.18 -24.31 -4.96
C VAL A 407 27.66 -23.99 -4.69
N PRO A 408 28.35 -24.73 -3.80
CA PRO A 408 29.79 -24.57 -3.58
C PRO A 408 30.61 -24.71 -4.87
N ILE A 409 31.64 -23.87 -5.06
CA ILE A 409 32.50 -23.86 -6.27
C ILE A 409 33.13 -25.24 -6.54
N SER A 410 33.42 -26.01 -5.50
CA SER A 410 33.93 -27.39 -5.59
C SER A 410 32.99 -28.37 -6.31
N LEU A 411 31.69 -28.06 -6.43
CA LEU A 411 30.67 -28.87 -7.10
C LEU A 411 30.24 -28.31 -8.46
N TRP A 412 30.74 -27.15 -8.87
CA TRP A 412 30.42 -26.55 -10.18
C TRP A 412 30.77 -27.43 -11.39
N PRO A 413 31.89 -28.19 -11.42
CA PRO A 413 32.16 -29.11 -12.52
C PRO A 413 31.08 -30.18 -12.71
N GLU A 414 30.41 -30.58 -11.61
CA GLU A 414 29.35 -31.57 -11.63
C GLU A 414 28.03 -30.92 -12.09
N LEU A 415 27.70 -29.77 -11.52
CA LEU A 415 26.57 -28.92 -11.94
C LEU A 415 26.59 -28.65 -13.46
N PHE A 416 27.76 -28.30 -14.00
CA PHE A 416 27.94 -28.02 -15.43
C PHE A 416 27.80 -29.27 -16.30
N ARG A 417 28.21 -30.46 -15.79
CA ARG A 417 28.00 -31.75 -16.46
C ARG A 417 26.51 -32.11 -16.58
N HIS A 418 25.68 -31.71 -15.62
CA HIS A 418 24.23 -31.94 -15.63
C HIS A 418 23.44 -31.01 -16.55
N GLY A 419 24.11 -30.09 -17.24
CA GLY A 419 23.52 -29.25 -18.30
C GLY A 419 23.34 -27.78 -17.93
N TYR A 420 23.66 -27.38 -16.69
CA TYR A 420 23.57 -25.97 -16.28
C TYR A 420 24.45 -25.07 -17.15
N ARG A 421 23.85 -23.98 -17.62
CA ARG A 421 24.50 -22.91 -18.37
C ARG A 421 24.35 -21.64 -17.56
N VAL A 422 25.48 -20.97 -17.35
CA VAL A 422 25.49 -19.59 -16.85
C VAL A 422 24.89 -18.73 -17.95
N GLU A 423 23.81 -18.00 -17.66
CA GLU A 423 23.29 -17.07 -18.65
C GLU A 423 24.28 -15.90 -18.83
N ASN A 424 24.64 -15.58 -20.08
CA ASN A 424 25.37 -14.34 -20.38
C ASN A 424 24.43 -13.13 -20.48
N THR A 425 23.31 -13.17 -19.74
CA THR A 425 22.28 -12.13 -19.67
C THR A 425 22.72 -11.02 -18.71
N LEU A 426 23.79 -10.33 -19.10
CA LEU A 426 23.83 -8.91 -18.79
C LEU A 426 22.54 -8.31 -19.35
N ALA A 427 21.77 -7.60 -18.52
CA ALA A 427 20.79 -6.64 -19.03
C ALA A 427 21.57 -5.47 -19.68
N ILE A 428 22.07 -5.67 -20.90
CA ILE A 428 22.67 -4.62 -21.73
C ILE A 428 21.58 -3.62 -22.13
N GLU A 429 20.33 -4.10 -22.24
CA GLU A 429 19.13 -3.32 -22.49
C GLU A 429 18.03 -3.78 -21.51
N GLY A 430 17.42 -2.82 -20.82
CA GLY A 430 16.38 -2.99 -19.80
C GLY A 430 16.23 -1.65 -19.05
N GLY A 431 15.11 -0.95 -19.09
CA GLY A 431 13.76 -1.47 -19.26
C GLY A 431 13.33 -2.09 -17.93
N GLU A 432 12.54 -1.34 -17.16
CA GLU A 432 12.26 -1.53 -15.72
C GLU A 432 11.52 -2.84 -15.36
N GLN A 433 11.31 -3.73 -16.34
CA GLN A 433 10.54 -4.96 -16.20
C GLN A 433 11.39 -6.22 -15.93
N SER A 434 12.73 -6.16 -16.00
CA SER A 434 13.57 -7.32 -15.66
C SER A 434 13.90 -7.37 -14.16
N ASN A 435 12.94 -7.82 -13.34
CA ASN A 435 13.11 -8.18 -11.92
C ASN A 435 13.98 -9.44 -11.69
N ARG A 436 15.05 -9.59 -12.47
CA ARG A 436 16.04 -10.66 -12.42
C ARG A 436 17.41 -10.00 -12.18
N PRO A 437 18.05 -10.20 -11.00
CA PRO A 437 19.45 -9.80 -10.73
C PRO A 437 20.47 -10.35 -11.76
N ASP A 438 21.78 -10.24 -11.56
CA ASP A 438 22.79 -10.74 -12.52
C ASP A 438 23.71 -11.81 -11.89
N GLU A 439 23.70 -13.04 -12.42
CA GLU A 439 24.55 -14.15 -11.92
C GLU A 439 26.06 -13.84 -12.00
N ILE A 440 26.47 -13.07 -13.01
CA ILE A 440 27.87 -12.69 -13.21
C ILE A 440 28.25 -11.62 -12.19
N SER A 441 27.35 -10.68 -11.88
CA SER A 441 27.55 -9.69 -10.82
C SER A 441 27.71 -10.35 -9.44
N ASP A 442 26.81 -11.28 -9.10
CA ASP A 442 26.86 -12.03 -7.83
C ASP A 442 28.17 -12.85 -7.70
N TRP A 443 28.65 -13.43 -8.81
CA TRP A 443 29.94 -14.12 -8.84
C TRP A 443 31.13 -13.15 -8.65
N LEU A 444 31.11 -11.98 -9.29
CA LEU A 444 32.18 -10.97 -9.18
C LEU A 444 32.29 -10.35 -7.78
N GLY A 445 31.23 -10.38 -6.98
CA GLY A 445 31.25 -9.98 -5.56
C GLY A 445 31.93 -10.97 -4.62
N ARG A 446 32.37 -12.14 -5.09
CA ARG A 446 33.02 -13.16 -4.25
C ARG A 446 34.47 -12.77 -3.85
N PRO A 447 35.03 -13.34 -2.76
CA PRO A 447 36.42 -13.14 -2.40
C PRO A 447 37.40 -13.60 -3.50
N VAL A 448 38.59 -12.98 -3.57
CA VAL A 448 39.64 -13.32 -4.55
C VAL A 448 39.95 -14.82 -4.66
N ALA A 449 39.98 -15.56 -3.55
CA ALA A 449 40.27 -17.00 -3.56
C ALA A 449 39.20 -17.80 -4.31
N ASP A 450 37.92 -17.45 -4.13
CA ASP A 450 36.79 -18.03 -4.86
C ASP A 450 36.89 -17.70 -6.37
N LEU A 451 37.24 -16.46 -6.71
CA LEU A 451 37.45 -16.03 -8.11
C LEU A 451 38.60 -16.81 -8.77
N GLN A 452 39.74 -16.96 -8.09
CA GLN A 452 40.88 -17.75 -8.58
C GLN A 452 40.51 -19.23 -8.80
N GLN A 453 39.71 -19.82 -7.90
CA GLN A 453 39.25 -21.21 -8.04
C GLN A 453 38.24 -21.38 -9.18
N SER A 454 37.32 -20.43 -9.36
CA SER A 454 36.20 -20.52 -10.30
C SER A 454 36.51 -20.04 -11.72
N TRP A 455 37.52 -19.17 -11.90
CA TRP A 455 37.86 -18.55 -13.19
C TRP A 455 38.03 -19.53 -14.37
N PRO A 456 38.75 -20.66 -14.24
CA PRO A 456 38.88 -21.62 -15.35
C PRO A 456 37.54 -22.25 -15.74
N LEU A 457 36.63 -22.43 -14.78
CA LEU A 457 35.31 -23.01 -15.00
C LEU A 457 34.38 -22.01 -15.71
N MET A 458 34.44 -20.73 -15.31
CA MET A 458 33.65 -19.65 -15.89
C MET A 458 34.08 -19.34 -17.33
N THR A 459 35.38 -19.21 -17.59
CA THR A 459 35.91 -18.97 -18.95
C THR A 459 35.66 -20.14 -19.91
N ALA A 460 35.53 -21.37 -19.40
CA ALA A 460 35.15 -22.53 -20.21
C ALA A 460 33.63 -22.57 -20.57
N GLN A 461 32.75 -22.07 -19.70
CA GLN A 461 31.31 -21.94 -20.00
C GLN A 461 30.98 -20.71 -20.85
N LEU A 462 31.73 -19.61 -20.67
CA LEU A 462 31.49 -18.32 -21.31
C LEU A 462 32.69 -17.87 -22.16
N PRO A 463 32.78 -18.31 -23.44
CA PRO A 463 33.73 -17.77 -24.40
C PRO A 463 33.57 -16.24 -24.52
N GLY A 464 34.67 -15.49 -24.40
CA GLY A 464 34.65 -14.01 -24.40
C GLY A 464 34.42 -13.37 -23.02
N LEU A 465 34.30 -14.15 -21.94
CA LEU A 465 34.26 -13.59 -20.58
C LEU A 465 35.56 -12.87 -20.24
N ALA A 466 36.72 -13.43 -20.62
CA ALA A 466 38.02 -12.82 -20.37
C ALA A 466 38.17 -11.41 -20.97
N ASP A 467 37.58 -11.18 -22.14
CA ASP A 467 37.63 -9.91 -22.87
C ASP A 467 36.66 -8.85 -22.31
N SER A 468 35.59 -9.29 -21.63
CA SER A 468 34.49 -8.42 -21.19
C SER A 468 34.38 -8.24 -19.67
N VAL A 469 34.97 -9.10 -18.84
CA VAL A 469 34.71 -9.11 -17.38
C VAL A 469 35.12 -7.81 -16.67
N ILE A 470 36.19 -7.14 -17.11
CA ILE A 470 36.64 -5.87 -16.52
C ILE A 470 35.63 -4.77 -16.79
N GLU A 471 35.11 -4.71 -18.02
CA GLU A 471 34.02 -3.82 -18.40
C GLU A 471 32.75 -4.13 -17.59
N LYS A 472 32.40 -5.41 -17.41
CA LYS A 472 31.23 -5.84 -16.62
C LYS A 472 31.30 -5.42 -15.15
N LEU A 473 32.48 -5.46 -14.53
CA LEU A 473 32.67 -5.10 -13.13
C LEU A 473 32.64 -3.57 -12.90
N VAL A 474 33.08 -2.77 -13.88
CA VAL A 474 33.23 -1.31 -13.71
C VAL A 474 32.08 -0.52 -14.34
N ARG A 475 31.53 -0.93 -15.49
CA ARG A 475 30.45 -0.20 -16.20
C ARG A 475 29.17 0.04 -15.36
N PRO A 476 28.76 -0.79 -14.38
CA PRO A 476 27.64 -0.44 -13.48
C PRO A 476 27.85 0.92 -12.79
N PHE A 477 29.09 1.20 -12.38
CA PHE A 477 29.53 2.46 -11.78
C PHE A 477 29.79 3.48 -12.91
N GLY A 478 28.70 4.06 -13.41
CA GLY A 478 28.68 4.96 -14.58
C GLY A 478 27.62 4.62 -15.64
N ARG A 479 26.78 3.60 -15.42
CA ARG A 479 25.73 3.16 -16.37
C ARG A 479 24.83 4.30 -16.85
N LYS A 480 24.43 5.17 -15.93
CA LYS A 480 23.94 6.52 -16.20
C LYS A 480 25.09 7.47 -15.78
N PRO A 481 25.81 8.14 -16.70
CA PRO A 481 26.95 8.99 -16.35
C PRO A 481 26.56 10.30 -15.61
N PHE A 482 25.27 10.43 -15.30
CA PHE A 482 24.69 11.46 -14.44
C PHE A 482 24.38 10.97 -13.00
N THR A 483 24.45 9.65 -12.70
CA THR A 483 24.07 9.07 -11.38
C THR A 483 25.23 8.72 -10.46
N CYS A 484 26.44 9.27 -10.65
CA CYS A 484 27.50 9.13 -9.65
C CYS A 484 27.25 10.12 -8.48
N THR A 485 26.09 10.01 -7.84
CA THR A 485 25.57 10.92 -6.82
C THR A 485 26.05 10.57 -5.42
N SER A 486 26.37 9.30 -5.16
CA SER A 486 26.82 8.82 -3.86
C SER A 486 28.09 7.96 -3.95
N VAL A 487 28.76 7.79 -2.80
CA VAL A 487 29.91 6.86 -2.67
C VAL A 487 29.51 5.41 -2.99
N SER A 488 28.21 5.08 -2.88
CA SER A 488 27.65 3.78 -3.27
C SER A 488 27.78 3.48 -4.75
N ASP A 489 27.77 4.53 -5.58
CA ASP A 489 27.78 4.49 -7.05
C ASP A 489 29.19 4.58 -7.63
N SER A 490 30.21 4.51 -6.76
CA SER A 490 31.63 4.49 -7.12
C SER A 490 32.25 3.11 -6.86
N PRO A 491 33.28 2.72 -7.64
CA PRO A 491 34.02 1.49 -7.37
C PRO A 491 34.64 1.51 -5.96
N ARG A 492 34.68 0.35 -5.29
CA ARG A 492 35.17 0.21 -3.91
C ARG A 492 36.52 -0.52 -3.83
N ALA A 493 37.23 -0.36 -2.71
CA ALA A 493 38.58 -0.90 -2.54
C ALA A 493 38.66 -2.45 -2.56
N ASP A 494 37.61 -3.13 -2.12
CA ASP A 494 37.43 -4.59 -2.27
C ASP A 494 37.32 -5.00 -3.75
N GLN A 495 36.57 -4.23 -4.56
CA GLN A 495 36.46 -4.45 -6.00
C GLN A 495 37.79 -4.23 -6.73
N ILE A 496 38.66 -3.30 -6.29
CA ILE A 496 40.03 -3.17 -6.85
C ILE A 496 40.85 -4.43 -6.60
N THR A 497 40.67 -5.07 -5.45
CA THR A 497 41.34 -6.33 -5.12
C THR A 497 40.87 -7.45 -6.07
N ASN A 498 39.57 -7.50 -6.36
CA ASN A 498 38.99 -8.44 -7.34
C ASN A 498 39.44 -8.14 -8.78
N LEU A 499 39.44 -6.88 -9.22
CA LEU A 499 39.97 -6.44 -10.52
C LEU A 499 41.43 -6.87 -10.70
N THR A 500 42.28 -6.60 -9.71
CA THR A 500 43.70 -6.98 -9.73
C THR A 500 43.87 -8.49 -9.88
N ALA A 501 43.06 -9.28 -9.17
CA ALA A 501 43.08 -10.73 -9.28
C ALA A 501 42.62 -11.23 -10.66
N LEU A 502 41.54 -10.68 -11.21
CA LEU A 502 41.03 -11.04 -12.54
C LEU A 502 42.04 -10.74 -13.65
N ILE A 503 42.71 -9.58 -13.57
CA ILE A 503 43.80 -9.21 -14.50
C ILE A 503 44.96 -10.21 -14.40
N GLN A 504 45.38 -10.60 -13.19
CA GLN A 504 46.40 -11.63 -12.98
C GLN A 504 45.99 -13.02 -13.50
N LEU A 505 44.69 -13.33 -13.51
CA LEU A 505 44.11 -14.55 -14.05
C LEU A 505 43.95 -14.54 -15.58
N GLY A 506 44.27 -13.42 -16.25
CA GLY A 506 44.23 -13.27 -17.70
C GLY A 506 42.99 -12.57 -18.26
N ALA A 507 42.24 -11.82 -17.44
CA ALA A 507 41.24 -10.90 -17.96
C ALA A 507 41.91 -9.76 -18.76
N VAL A 508 41.32 -9.38 -19.89
CA VAL A 508 41.82 -8.30 -20.74
C VAL A 508 41.32 -6.96 -20.21
N VAL A 509 42.23 -5.99 -20.17
CA VAL A 509 41.90 -4.61 -19.77
C VAL A 509 41.71 -3.76 -21.01
N HIS A 510 40.51 -3.19 -21.13
CA HIS A 510 40.20 -2.13 -22.08
C HIS A 510 39.93 -0.85 -21.28
N PRO A 511 40.74 0.22 -21.44
CA PRO A 511 40.54 1.46 -20.67
C PRO A 511 39.17 2.06 -20.94
N LEU A 512 38.35 2.17 -19.90
CA LEU A 512 37.00 2.71 -19.97
C LEU A 512 37.03 4.24 -19.88
N SER A 513 36.14 4.91 -20.63
CA SER A 513 35.83 6.32 -20.35
C SER A 513 35.11 6.39 -19.01
N PHE A 514 35.60 7.24 -18.10
CA PHE A 514 35.04 7.39 -16.76
C PHE A 514 34.56 8.85 -16.60
N PRO A 515 33.26 9.11 -16.34
CA PRO A 515 32.74 10.47 -16.26
C PRO A 515 33.45 11.30 -15.17
N LYS A 516 33.61 12.60 -15.42
CA LYS A 516 34.29 13.53 -14.49
C LYS A 516 33.66 13.52 -13.10
N ALA A 517 32.33 13.51 -13.01
CA ALA A 517 31.60 13.39 -11.74
C ALA A 517 31.93 12.09 -10.99
N CYS A 518 31.97 10.95 -11.69
CA CYS A 518 32.36 9.67 -11.11
C CYS A 518 33.82 9.68 -10.63
N ALA A 519 34.75 10.32 -11.35
CA ALA A 519 36.13 10.46 -10.92
C ALA A 519 36.31 11.35 -9.67
N LEU A 520 35.49 12.40 -9.54
CA LEU A 520 35.48 13.29 -8.37
C LEU A 520 34.85 12.63 -7.12
N ASN A 521 33.81 11.82 -7.31
CA ASN A 521 33.07 11.17 -6.22
C ASN A 521 33.59 9.77 -5.86
N THR A 522 34.52 9.21 -6.63
CA THR A 522 35.28 8.00 -6.24
C THR A 522 36.40 8.38 -5.28
N ASP A 523 36.69 7.52 -4.28
CA ASP A 523 37.83 7.73 -3.38
C ASP A 523 39.14 7.95 -4.20
N PRO A 524 39.92 9.01 -3.93
CA PRO A 524 41.11 9.33 -4.72
C PRO A 524 42.15 8.21 -4.80
N THR A 525 42.24 7.37 -3.75
CA THR A 525 43.11 6.19 -3.70
C THR A 525 42.63 5.12 -4.67
N VAL A 526 41.31 4.90 -4.71
CA VAL A 526 40.66 3.92 -5.59
C VAL A 526 40.75 4.38 -7.05
N TYR A 527 40.48 5.65 -7.35
CA TYR A 527 40.61 6.20 -8.69
C TYR A 527 42.07 6.13 -9.20
N ALA A 528 43.05 6.47 -8.36
CA ALA A 528 44.47 6.31 -8.70
C ALA A 528 44.87 4.85 -8.97
N GLN A 529 44.26 3.88 -8.26
CA GLN A 529 44.48 2.45 -8.52
C GLN A 529 43.85 1.99 -9.84
N LEU A 530 42.63 2.44 -10.17
CA LEU A 530 41.99 2.16 -11.47
C LEU A 530 42.83 2.67 -12.65
N LEU A 531 43.41 3.88 -12.51
CA LEU A 531 44.35 4.44 -13.49
C LEU A 531 45.64 3.61 -13.58
N ALA A 532 46.23 3.22 -12.45
CA ALA A 532 47.45 2.41 -12.41
C ALA A 532 47.27 1.00 -13.01
N LEU A 533 46.07 0.43 -12.90
CA LEU A 533 45.69 -0.84 -13.54
C LEU A 533 45.31 -0.68 -15.03
N GLY A 534 45.22 0.55 -15.55
CA GLY A 534 44.78 0.84 -16.91
C GLY A 534 43.30 0.59 -17.17
N VAL A 535 42.50 0.40 -16.11
CA VAL A 535 41.08 0.03 -16.18
C VAL A 535 40.21 1.22 -16.62
N VAL A 536 40.59 2.43 -16.22
CA VAL A 536 39.97 3.67 -16.68
C VAL A 536 41.00 4.53 -17.41
N ALA A 537 40.53 5.31 -18.40
CA ALA A 537 41.31 6.39 -18.96
C ALA A 537 41.43 7.55 -17.95
N PRO A 538 42.53 8.32 -17.95
CA PRO A 538 42.59 9.58 -17.23
C PRO A 538 41.49 10.50 -17.75
N VAL A 539 40.68 11.07 -16.84
CA VAL A 539 39.75 12.14 -17.19
C VAL A 539 40.57 13.25 -17.84
N ALA A 540 40.25 13.56 -19.09
CA ALA A 540 40.92 14.64 -19.79
C ALA A 540 40.69 15.94 -19.03
N ASP A 541 41.77 16.67 -18.76
CA ASP A 541 41.73 18.01 -18.16
C ASP A 541 41.24 19.01 -19.23
N VAL A 542 39.98 18.84 -19.62
CA VAL A 542 39.31 19.71 -20.59
C VAL A 542 39.03 21.00 -19.85
N ALA A 543 39.95 21.96 -20.00
CA ALA A 543 39.65 23.38 -19.87
C ALA A 543 38.62 23.74 -20.95
N SER A 544 37.37 23.36 -20.72
CA SER A 544 36.29 23.46 -21.70
C SER A 544 35.95 24.93 -21.89
N ALA A 545 36.32 25.46 -23.06
CA ALA A 545 35.63 26.62 -23.59
C ALA A 545 34.12 26.32 -23.55
N VAL A 546 33.34 27.29 -23.07
CA VAL A 546 31.89 27.18 -22.89
C VAL A 546 31.25 26.69 -24.19
N ARG A 547 30.80 25.44 -24.21
CA ARG A 547 30.17 24.79 -25.37
C ARG A 547 28.67 24.99 -25.31
N PHE A 548 28.07 24.70 -24.15
CA PHE A 548 26.65 24.94 -23.90
C PHE A 548 26.45 26.31 -23.28
N VAL A 549 25.49 27.05 -23.80
CA VAL A 549 24.96 28.27 -23.22
C VAL A 549 23.47 28.12 -23.03
N PHE A 550 22.92 28.69 -21.95
CA PHE A 550 21.48 28.83 -21.80
C PHE A 550 20.90 29.59 -23.01
N GLU A 551 19.78 29.10 -23.55
CA GLU A 551 19.01 29.78 -24.57
C GLU A 551 17.53 29.83 -24.16
N PRO A 552 16.96 31.03 -23.93
CA PRO A 552 15.55 31.19 -23.56
C PRO A 552 14.62 30.84 -24.74
N VAL A 553 13.34 30.62 -24.46
CA VAL A 553 12.33 30.23 -25.45
C VAL A 553 12.00 31.41 -26.38
N LYS A 554 11.82 31.14 -27.67
CA LYS A 554 11.70 32.18 -28.73
C LYS A 554 10.47 32.04 -29.63
N CYS A 555 9.70 30.99 -29.45
CA CYS A 555 8.50 30.69 -30.22
C CYS A 555 7.30 31.56 -29.79
N ASN A 556 6.28 31.58 -30.64
CA ASN A 556 5.01 32.23 -30.37
C ASN A 556 4.03 31.21 -29.79
N PHE A 557 3.45 31.50 -28.62
CA PHE A 557 2.32 30.75 -28.11
C PHE A 557 1.01 31.46 -28.47
N LEU A 558 0.06 30.72 -29.06
CA LEU A 558 -1.26 31.21 -29.42
C LEU A 558 -2.32 30.37 -28.70
N PRO A 559 -2.93 30.89 -27.63
CA PRO A 559 -3.93 30.14 -26.85
C PRO A 559 -5.16 29.81 -27.71
N SER A 560 -5.54 28.53 -27.76
CA SER A 560 -6.68 28.05 -28.55
C SER A 560 -7.64 27.20 -27.72
N ASP A 561 -8.90 27.12 -28.16
CA ASP A 561 -9.92 26.30 -27.50
C ASP A 561 -9.55 24.80 -27.54
N GLY A 562 -8.78 24.37 -28.55
CA GLY A 562 -8.23 23.02 -28.64
C GLY A 562 -7.17 22.74 -27.59
N LEU A 563 -6.22 23.67 -27.41
CA LEU A 563 -5.18 23.58 -26.38
C LEU A 563 -5.80 23.58 -24.97
N LEU A 564 -6.71 24.53 -24.69
CA LEU A 564 -7.45 24.60 -23.43
C LEU A 564 -8.19 23.29 -23.13
N LYS A 565 -8.92 22.75 -24.13
CA LYS A 565 -9.64 21.49 -23.96
C LYS A 565 -8.70 20.31 -23.71
N SER A 566 -7.50 20.29 -24.30
CA SER A 566 -6.53 19.23 -24.05
C SER A 566 -5.98 19.26 -22.62
N LEU A 567 -5.72 20.44 -22.06
CA LEU A 567 -5.27 20.59 -20.67
C LEU A 567 -6.35 20.19 -19.65
N LEU A 568 -7.63 20.37 -20.00
CA LEU A 568 -8.79 20.04 -19.14
C LEU A 568 -9.35 18.62 -19.34
N ALA A 569 -8.83 17.85 -20.28
CA ALA A 569 -9.26 16.48 -20.53
C ALA A 569 -8.35 15.49 -19.78
N PRO A 570 -8.85 14.74 -18.80
CA PRO A 570 -8.13 13.57 -18.31
C PRO A 570 -8.09 12.52 -19.43
N ASP A 571 -6.92 11.95 -19.67
CA ASP A 571 -6.81 10.74 -20.50
C ASP A 571 -7.42 9.57 -19.71
N GLU A 572 -8.61 9.15 -20.12
CA GLU A 572 -9.21 7.89 -19.67
C GLU A 572 -8.50 6.71 -20.37
N GLU A 573 -7.46 6.18 -19.74
CA GLU A 573 -6.95 4.85 -20.10
C GLU A 573 -7.86 3.79 -19.44
N GLY A 574 -8.18 2.71 -20.16
CA GLY A 574 -9.39 1.90 -19.96
C GLY A 574 -9.45 0.97 -18.73
N ASP A 575 -8.81 1.32 -17.62
CA ASP A 575 -8.85 0.60 -16.35
C ASP A 575 -9.31 1.54 -15.22
N TYR A 576 -10.42 1.20 -14.56
CA TYR A 576 -11.27 2.09 -13.75
C TYR A 576 -10.65 2.60 -12.42
N SER A 577 -9.33 2.49 -12.24
CA SER A 577 -8.63 2.78 -10.98
C SER A 577 -7.55 3.87 -11.07
N ARG A 578 -7.26 4.41 -12.26
CA ARG A 578 -6.16 5.38 -12.47
C ARG A 578 -6.63 6.57 -13.31
N GLN A 579 -6.53 7.77 -12.76
CA GLN A 579 -6.72 9.01 -13.52
C GLN A 579 -5.37 9.71 -13.71
N LEU A 580 -5.07 10.14 -14.92
CA LEU A 580 -3.88 10.95 -15.19
C LEU A 580 -4.13 12.41 -14.78
N HIS A 581 -3.26 12.96 -13.94
CA HIS A 581 -3.29 14.36 -13.53
C HIS A 581 -1.98 15.06 -13.87
N PHE A 582 -2.05 16.07 -14.74
CA PHE A 582 -0.91 16.94 -15.06
C PHE A 582 -0.79 18.04 -14.00
N GLU A 583 0.37 18.09 -13.35
CA GLU A 583 0.70 19.14 -12.37
C GLU A 583 1.33 20.35 -13.05
N THR A 584 2.23 20.13 -14.03
CA THR A 584 3.04 21.20 -14.61
C THR A 584 2.94 21.29 -16.13
N VAL A 585 3.13 22.50 -16.65
CA VAL A 585 3.19 22.82 -18.07
C VAL A 585 4.32 23.83 -18.35
N GLN A 586 5.09 23.57 -19.40
CA GLN A 586 6.18 24.42 -19.87
C GLN A 586 6.08 24.63 -21.38
N LEU A 587 6.51 25.77 -21.90
CA LEU A 587 6.52 26.03 -23.35
C LEU A 587 7.93 25.81 -23.92
N LEU A 588 8.03 25.08 -25.03
CA LEU A 588 9.30 24.83 -25.72
C LEU A 588 9.23 25.22 -27.19
N ASP A 589 10.33 25.74 -27.72
CA ASP A 589 10.55 25.87 -29.18
C ASP A 589 10.53 24.51 -29.88
N VAL A 590 9.90 24.43 -31.05
CA VAL A 590 9.89 23.24 -31.91
C VAL A 590 10.75 23.49 -33.15
N PRO A 591 11.60 22.54 -33.59
CA PRO A 591 12.39 22.70 -34.81
C PRO A 591 11.51 23.02 -36.03
N GLU A 592 11.96 24.00 -36.81
CA GLU A 592 11.28 24.44 -38.05
C GLU A 592 9.85 24.98 -37.83
N SER A 593 9.49 25.40 -36.61
CA SER A 593 8.21 26.06 -36.31
C SER A 593 8.39 27.38 -35.57
N ASP A 594 7.57 28.38 -35.94
CA ASP A 594 7.44 29.64 -35.20
C ASP A 594 6.50 29.49 -33.98
N ASN A 595 5.84 28.34 -33.81
CA ASN A 595 4.89 28.06 -32.73
C ASN A 595 5.50 27.19 -31.63
N CYS A 596 5.13 27.44 -30.37
CA CYS A 596 5.56 26.62 -29.24
C CYS A 596 4.82 25.27 -29.17
N ALA A 597 5.50 24.24 -28.67
CA ALA A 597 4.86 23.08 -28.06
C ALA A 597 4.66 23.33 -26.56
N MET A 598 3.64 22.70 -25.97
CA MET A 598 3.53 22.55 -24.53
C MET A 598 4.17 21.21 -24.15
N VAL A 599 5.04 21.19 -23.14
CA VAL A 599 5.39 19.96 -22.41
C VAL A 599 4.54 19.96 -21.15
N VAL A 600 3.74 18.92 -20.96
CA VAL A 600 2.95 18.71 -19.74
C VAL A 600 3.49 17.51 -18.97
N SER A 601 3.57 17.63 -17.65
CA SER A 601 4.12 16.61 -16.77
C SER A 601 3.17 16.35 -15.61
N GLY A 602 3.02 15.08 -15.24
CA GLY A 602 1.99 14.65 -14.32
C GLY A 602 2.20 13.25 -13.79
N PHE A 603 1.26 12.79 -12.99
CA PHE A 603 1.32 11.48 -12.34
C PHE A 603 -0.01 10.76 -12.51
N TRP A 604 0.03 9.43 -12.50
CA TRP A 604 -1.17 8.63 -12.31
C TRP A 604 -1.63 8.75 -10.85
N ASN A 605 -2.82 9.31 -10.65
CA ASN A 605 -3.51 9.25 -9.37
C ASN A 605 -3.95 7.81 -9.12
N MET A 606 -3.34 7.17 -8.12
CA MET A 606 -4.02 6.11 -7.38
C MET A 606 -5.12 6.78 -6.55
N VAL A 607 -6.36 6.28 -6.64
CA VAL A 607 -7.49 6.84 -5.90
C VAL A 607 -7.31 6.54 -4.41
N GLY A 608 -7.11 7.60 -3.62
CA GLY A 608 -7.05 7.58 -2.16
C GLY A 608 -5.64 7.77 -1.58
N SER A 609 -5.50 8.70 -0.63
CA SER A 609 -4.84 8.30 0.62
C SER A 609 -5.76 7.28 1.28
N VAL A 610 -5.19 6.21 1.83
CA VAL A 610 -5.95 5.30 2.68
C VAL A 610 -5.84 5.86 4.09
N ASP A 611 -6.71 6.81 4.38
CA ASP A 611 -7.03 7.26 5.73
C ASP A 611 -7.93 6.18 6.34
N ASN A 612 -7.33 5.20 7.03
CA ASN A 612 -8.09 4.20 7.78
C ASN A 612 -8.37 4.72 9.19
N ASP A 613 -9.62 5.14 9.45
CA ASP A 613 -10.15 5.29 10.80
C ASP A 613 -10.62 3.92 11.31
N ASP A 614 -9.87 3.32 12.25
CA ASP A 614 -10.18 2.01 12.83
C ASP A 614 -10.59 2.14 14.31
N PHE A 615 -11.69 1.46 14.69
CA PHE A 615 -12.23 1.43 16.07
C PHE A 615 -11.25 0.83 17.10
N MET A 616 -10.36 -0.07 16.64
CA MET A 616 -9.38 -0.80 17.44
C MET A 616 -8.00 -0.14 17.39
N TRP A 617 -7.53 0.22 16.19
CA TRP A 617 -6.14 0.62 15.92
C TRP A 617 -5.92 2.14 15.81
N GLY A 618 -7.00 2.93 15.75
CA GLY A 618 -6.93 4.38 15.63
C GLY A 618 -6.87 4.87 14.18
N TYR A 619 -6.40 6.10 14.00
CA TYR A 619 -6.30 6.75 12.69
C TYR A 619 -4.92 6.46 12.07
N GLU A 620 -4.89 5.68 10.99
CA GLU A 620 -3.68 5.44 10.19
C GLU A 620 -3.69 6.30 8.92
N ARG A 621 -2.83 7.33 8.88
CA ARG A 621 -2.42 7.95 7.61
C ARG A 621 -1.33 7.12 6.95
N MET A 622 -1.73 6.19 6.08
CA MET A 622 -0.79 5.70 5.08
C MET A 622 -0.55 6.81 4.05
N ASN A 623 0.62 7.44 4.11
CA ASN A 623 1.22 8.07 2.93
C ASN A 623 1.69 6.93 2.01
N PRO A 624 1.04 6.66 0.86
CA PRO A 624 1.59 5.70 -0.08
C PRO A 624 2.81 6.33 -0.75
N CYS A 625 4.00 6.07 -0.20
CA CYS A 625 5.26 6.10 -0.94
C CYS A 625 5.34 4.90 -1.92
N GLY A 626 4.24 4.67 -2.65
CA GLY A 626 4.25 3.86 -3.85
C GLY A 626 4.65 4.76 -5.00
N ASP A 627 5.70 4.36 -5.72
CA ASP A 627 6.21 5.10 -6.88
C ASP A 627 5.06 5.40 -7.84
N ARG A 628 4.78 6.69 -8.05
CA ARG A 628 3.76 7.16 -8.99
C ARG A 628 4.48 7.41 -10.30
N PRO A 629 4.34 6.55 -11.33
CA PRO A 629 5.08 6.74 -12.57
C PRO A 629 4.72 8.09 -13.19
N GLU A 630 5.73 8.95 -13.38
CA GLU A 630 5.58 10.23 -14.05
C GLU A 630 5.20 10.00 -15.51
N VAL A 631 4.25 10.80 -16.02
CA VAL A 631 3.88 10.87 -17.42
C VAL A 631 4.22 12.26 -17.93
N THR A 632 5.00 12.30 -19.00
CA THR A 632 5.34 13.54 -19.70
C THR A 632 4.89 13.46 -21.15
N GLU A 633 4.24 14.52 -21.64
CA GLU A 633 3.76 14.60 -23.02
C GLU A 633 4.18 15.91 -23.69
N SER A 634 4.68 15.81 -24.92
CA SER A 634 4.77 16.96 -25.82
C SER A 634 3.45 17.11 -26.58
N ARG A 635 2.82 18.29 -26.48
CA ARG A 635 1.54 18.64 -27.08
C ARG A 635 1.71 19.81 -28.04
N PHE A 636 1.31 19.62 -29.31
CA PHE A 636 1.47 20.62 -30.36
C PHE A 636 0.21 20.71 -31.23
N GLU A 637 -0.28 21.93 -31.51
CA GLU A 637 -1.43 22.11 -32.39
C GLU A 637 -1.02 22.15 -33.86
N ARG A 638 -1.53 21.20 -34.66
CA ARG A 638 -1.30 21.11 -36.10
C ARG A 638 -2.62 20.95 -36.84
N HIS A 639 -2.90 21.86 -37.79
CA HIS A 639 -4.13 21.88 -38.59
C HIS A 639 -5.46 21.86 -37.79
N GLY A 640 -5.47 22.40 -36.56
CA GLY A 640 -6.64 22.41 -35.67
C GLY A 640 -6.86 21.12 -34.89
N ALA A 641 -5.88 20.21 -34.87
CA ALA A 641 -5.83 19.04 -34.01
C ALA A 641 -4.63 19.13 -33.06
N ILE A 642 -4.75 18.60 -31.85
CA ILE A 642 -3.64 18.49 -30.89
C ILE A 642 -2.94 17.15 -31.14
N GLU A 643 -1.68 17.21 -31.56
CA GLU A 643 -0.75 16.07 -31.57
C GLU A 643 -0.16 15.98 -30.16
N ALA A 644 -0.58 14.97 -29.37
CA ALA A 644 -0.01 14.64 -28.07
C ALA A 644 0.86 13.38 -28.19
N VAL A 645 2.10 13.43 -27.68
CA VAL A 645 3.05 12.31 -27.73
C VAL A 645 3.72 12.16 -26.37
N ARG A 646 3.56 10.99 -25.76
CA ARG A 646 4.24 10.62 -24.51
C ARG A 646 5.72 10.38 -24.78
N PHE A 647 6.60 10.83 -23.88
CA PHE A 647 8.02 10.53 -23.91
C PHE A 647 8.57 10.22 -22.51
N ALA A 648 9.72 9.53 -22.46
CA ALA A 648 10.40 9.17 -21.22
C ALA A 648 11.47 10.21 -20.84
N GLY A 649 11.76 10.34 -19.54
CA GLY A 649 12.75 11.26 -18.99
C GLY A 649 12.20 12.17 -17.88
N GLY A 650 10.90 12.44 -17.87
CA GLY A 650 10.30 13.35 -16.89
C GLY A 650 10.59 14.83 -17.18
N ALA A 651 9.67 15.69 -16.78
CA ALA A 651 9.81 17.14 -16.87
C ALA A 651 9.02 17.88 -15.76
N SER A 652 8.65 17.20 -14.67
CA SER A 652 7.91 17.80 -13.55
C SER A 652 8.70 18.89 -12.80
N ALA A 653 10.03 18.86 -12.84
CA ALA A 653 10.92 19.92 -12.37
C ALA A 653 11.31 20.95 -13.46
N GLY A 654 10.77 20.81 -14.68
CA GLY A 654 11.07 21.63 -15.84
C GLY A 654 12.28 21.18 -16.66
N LEU A 655 12.45 21.81 -17.83
CA LEU A 655 13.48 21.51 -18.81
C LEU A 655 14.27 22.78 -19.18
N LEU A 656 15.57 22.79 -18.93
CA LEU A 656 16.43 23.95 -19.23
C LEU A 656 16.89 23.93 -20.70
N GLY A 657 16.51 24.95 -21.47
CA GLY A 657 16.90 25.09 -22.89
C GLY A 657 18.38 25.44 -23.07
N LEU A 658 19.15 24.60 -23.77
CA LEU A 658 20.58 24.75 -24.00
C LEU A 658 20.92 24.78 -25.49
N ARG A 659 21.79 25.69 -25.90
CA ARG A 659 22.36 25.72 -27.25
C ARG A 659 23.80 25.23 -27.25
N ASP A 660 24.08 24.22 -28.07
CA ASP A 660 25.44 23.80 -28.40
C ASP A 660 26.06 24.79 -29.39
N THR A 661 27.12 25.47 -28.98
CA THR A 661 27.83 26.45 -29.82
C THR A 661 28.68 25.80 -30.92
N GLN A 662 28.91 24.48 -30.88
CA GLN A 662 29.72 23.77 -31.87
C GLN A 662 28.95 23.45 -33.16
N ASP A 663 27.70 23.00 -33.05
CA ASP A 663 26.85 22.65 -34.21
C ASP A 663 25.59 23.52 -34.34
N GLY A 664 25.33 24.41 -33.36
CA GLY A 664 24.19 25.31 -33.33
C GLY A 664 22.87 24.65 -32.92
N ARG A 665 22.88 23.37 -32.51
CA ARG A 665 21.66 22.66 -32.11
C ARG A 665 21.20 23.05 -30.72
N ARG A 666 19.90 22.87 -30.51
CA ARG A 666 19.25 23.01 -29.22
C ARG A 666 18.98 21.65 -28.58
N TYR A 667 19.21 21.61 -27.29
CA TYR A 667 19.00 20.50 -26.39
C TYR A 667 18.22 21.01 -25.17
N TYR A 668 17.63 20.09 -24.40
CA TYR A 668 16.92 20.42 -23.17
C TYR A 668 17.47 19.56 -22.04
N LEU A 669 17.82 20.17 -20.92
CA LEU A 669 18.33 19.45 -19.75
C LEU A 669 17.19 19.26 -18.74
N ALA A 670 16.83 18.01 -18.46
CA ALA A 670 15.96 17.67 -17.34
C ALA A 670 16.76 17.74 -16.02
N TYR A 671 16.12 18.21 -14.95
CA TYR A 671 16.71 18.29 -13.61
C TYR A 671 16.58 16.97 -12.83
N ALA A 672 17.34 16.85 -11.73
CA ALA A 672 17.41 15.65 -10.89
C ALA A 672 16.08 15.24 -10.25
N GLU A 673 15.15 16.19 -10.07
CA GLU A 673 13.87 16.00 -9.37
C GLU A 673 12.74 15.52 -10.28
N SER A 674 12.94 15.51 -11.60
CA SER A 674 11.98 14.92 -12.55
C SER A 674 11.95 13.40 -12.38
N GLY A 675 10.80 12.80 -12.05
CA GLY A 675 10.62 11.36 -11.85
C GLY A 675 10.02 10.97 -10.49
N ASP A 676 10.33 9.76 -10.02
CA ASP A 676 9.77 9.18 -8.80
C ASP A 676 10.27 9.92 -7.54
N ARG A 677 9.38 10.68 -6.90
CA ARG A 677 9.70 11.48 -5.69
C ARG A 677 10.19 10.66 -4.49
N CYS A 678 9.90 9.35 -4.46
CA CYS A 678 10.31 8.47 -3.34
C CYS A 678 11.73 7.93 -3.49
N SER A 679 12.29 7.88 -4.70
CA SER A 679 13.64 7.38 -4.98
C SER A 679 14.69 8.49 -5.12
N GLY A 680 14.26 9.76 -5.10
CA GLY A 680 15.12 10.93 -5.30
C GLY A 680 15.14 11.46 -6.74
N GLY A 681 14.21 11.02 -7.59
CA GLY A 681 14.07 11.46 -8.99
C GLY A 681 15.06 10.82 -9.97
N LEU A 682 14.90 11.15 -11.26
CA LEU A 682 15.83 10.74 -12.32
C LEU A 682 16.99 11.72 -12.36
N ALA A 683 18.23 11.22 -12.35
CA ALA A 683 19.39 12.08 -12.50
C ALA A 683 19.31 12.96 -13.78
N PRO A 684 19.91 14.17 -13.76
CA PRO A 684 19.79 15.12 -14.87
C PRO A 684 20.21 14.49 -16.20
N HIS A 685 19.55 14.80 -17.31
CA HIS A 685 19.90 14.22 -18.60
C HIS A 685 19.47 15.12 -19.75
N LEU A 686 20.09 14.90 -20.92
CA LEU A 686 19.81 15.68 -22.12
C LEU A 686 18.69 15.03 -22.94
N LEU A 687 17.77 15.87 -23.40
CA LEU A 687 16.71 15.56 -24.35
C LEU A 687 16.95 16.34 -25.66
N ALA A 688 16.52 15.78 -26.78
CA ALA A 688 16.51 16.44 -28.08
C ALA A 688 15.25 16.11 -28.86
N TRP A 689 14.76 17.06 -29.67
CA TRP A 689 13.62 16.81 -30.55
C TRP A 689 13.94 15.77 -31.63
N THR A 690 12.98 14.90 -31.93
CA THR A 690 13.03 14.02 -33.10
C THR A 690 13.12 14.81 -34.41
N LYS A 691 13.80 14.25 -35.41
CA LYS A 691 14.11 14.93 -36.69
C LYS A 691 12.92 15.05 -37.66
N SER A 692 11.78 14.46 -37.34
CA SER A 692 10.62 14.38 -38.23
C SER A 692 9.35 14.13 -37.44
N ALA A 693 8.24 14.72 -37.88
CA ALA A 693 6.94 14.57 -37.24
C ALA A 693 6.50 13.09 -37.09
N PRO A 694 5.82 12.70 -35.99
CA PRO A 694 5.44 13.57 -34.87
C PRO A 694 6.64 14.00 -34.04
N TYR A 695 6.67 15.27 -33.64
CA TYR A 695 7.76 15.82 -32.85
C TYR A 695 7.56 15.46 -31.38
N TYR A 696 8.57 14.84 -30.77
CA TYR A 696 8.67 14.60 -29.34
C TYR A 696 10.13 14.69 -28.89
N LEU A 697 10.36 14.80 -27.59
CA LEU A 697 11.69 14.79 -26.99
C LEU A 697 12.16 13.35 -26.77
N GLU A 698 13.36 13.03 -27.24
CA GLU A 698 14.03 11.74 -27.05
C GLU A 698 15.27 11.94 -26.16
N GLU A 699 15.52 11.00 -25.25
CA GLU A 699 16.74 11.01 -24.43
C GLU A 699 17.98 10.88 -25.31
N VAL A 700 18.87 11.87 -25.21
CA VAL A 700 20.17 11.83 -25.86
C VAL A 700 21.03 10.86 -25.08
N SER A 701 21.39 9.75 -25.74
CA SER A 701 22.28 8.74 -25.16
C SER A 701 23.43 9.38 -24.39
N ALA A 702 23.56 9.01 -23.13
CA ALA A 702 24.46 9.67 -22.19
C ALA A 702 25.96 9.48 -22.52
N TYR A 703 26.28 8.56 -23.46
CA TYR A 703 27.60 8.33 -24.05
C TYR A 703 27.81 9.09 -25.39
N ALA A 704 26.86 9.92 -25.82
CA ALA A 704 27.02 10.72 -27.01
C ALA A 704 28.05 11.85 -26.75
N PRO A 705 28.90 12.23 -27.73
CA PRO A 705 29.91 13.29 -27.57
C PRO A 705 29.37 14.70 -27.22
N VAL A 706 28.05 14.86 -27.17
CA VAL A 706 27.35 16.06 -26.71
C VAL A 706 27.05 15.99 -25.21
N ALA A 707 26.64 14.83 -24.69
CA ALA A 707 26.43 14.60 -23.26
C ALA A 707 27.76 14.57 -22.48
N GLU A 708 28.78 13.90 -23.01
CA GLU A 708 30.14 13.91 -22.43
C GLU A 708 30.71 15.34 -22.32
N ALA A 709 30.39 16.22 -23.28
CA ALA A 709 30.87 17.60 -23.26
C ALA A 709 30.11 18.48 -22.25
N LEU A 710 28.84 18.20 -21.97
CA LEU A 710 28.11 18.85 -20.89
C LEU A 710 28.70 18.44 -19.53
N GLN A 711 29.01 17.16 -19.34
CA GLN A 711 29.69 16.63 -18.14
C GLN A 711 31.12 17.17 -17.97
N ALA A 712 31.81 17.52 -19.08
CA ALA A 712 33.11 18.18 -19.01
C ALA A 712 32.99 19.63 -18.53
N GLN A 713 31.97 20.35 -19.02
CA GLN A 713 31.69 21.75 -18.69
C GLN A 713 31.14 21.92 -17.27
N CYS A 714 30.15 21.12 -16.87
CA CYS A 714 29.40 21.31 -15.63
C CYS A 714 29.50 20.15 -14.65
N ASP A 715 29.55 20.49 -13.37
CA ASP A 715 29.21 19.57 -12.29
C ASP A 715 27.68 19.45 -12.22
N LEU A 716 27.16 18.28 -12.59
CA LEU A 716 25.73 18.01 -12.67
C LEU A 716 25.09 17.67 -11.31
N GLN A 717 25.90 17.67 -10.24
CA GLN A 717 25.45 17.59 -8.84
C GLN A 717 25.64 18.94 -8.11
N GLY A 718 26.30 19.90 -8.74
CA GLY A 718 26.47 21.25 -8.24
C GLY A 718 25.40 22.20 -8.77
N ASP A 719 25.68 23.51 -8.65
CA ASP A 719 24.83 24.56 -9.20
C ASP A 719 24.92 24.60 -10.73
N LEU A 720 24.01 23.85 -11.37
CA LEU A 720 23.83 23.80 -12.82
C LEU A 720 23.56 25.19 -13.41
N ASN A 721 22.79 26.02 -12.71
CA ASN A 721 22.41 27.34 -13.20
C ASN A 721 23.65 28.26 -13.23
N ALA A 722 24.46 28.25 -12.18
CA ALA A 722 25.74 28.97 -12.15
C ALA A 722 26.76 28.45 -13.17
N CYS A 723 26.76 27.15 -13.51
CA CYS A 723 27.62 26.63 -14.57
C CYS A 723 27.21 27.11 -15.98
N LEU A 724 25.90 27.19 -16.23
CA LEU A 724 25.33 27.44 -17.55
C LEU A 724 25.02 28.93 -17.81
N ASP A 725 25.32 29.79 -16.83
CA ASP A 725 24.94 31.21 -16.77
C ASP A 725 23.42 31.40 -16.98
N ALA A 726 22.65 30.49 -16.37
CA ALA A 726 21.20 30.45 -16.42
C ALA A 726 20.58 31.12 -15.20
N ALA A 727 19.39 31.72 -15.38
CA ALA A 727 18.54 32.07 -14.24
C ALA A 727 18.00 30.79 -13.59
N ASP A 728 17.73 30.85 -12.28
CA ASP A 728 17.05 29.76 -11.60
C ASP A 728 15.59 29.68 -12.08
N ASN A 729 15.31 28.63 -12.85
CA ASN A 729 14.01 28.33 -13.46
C ASN A 729 13.38 27.06 -12.84
N SER A 730 13.83 26.67 -11.63
CA SER A 730 13.24 25.56 -10.88
C SER A 730 11.84 25.90 -10.34
N ARG A 731 11.07 24.88 -9.94
CA ARG A 731 9.67 25.00 -9.47
C ARG A 731 9.51 25.89 -8.22
N GLU A 732 10.56 26.11 -7.43
CA GLU A 732 10.52 27.01 -6.27
C GLU A 732 10.75 28.49 -6.64
N GLY A 733 11.27 28.77 -7.84
CA GLY A 733 11.41 30.11 -8.37
C GLY A 733 10.12 30.59 -9.06
N HIS A 734 9.49 31.64 -8.54
CA HIS A 734 8.39 32.34 -9.23
C HIS A 734 8.90 33.08 -10.49
N SER A 735 9.24 32.34 -11.53
CA SER A 735 9.71 32.85 -12.82
C SER A 735 8.52 33.22 -13.69
N THR A 736 8.38 34.52 -14.00
CA THR A 736 7.31 35.05 -14.89
C THR A 736 7.61 34.82 -16.38
N THR A 737 8.49 33.88 -16.69
CA THR A 737 8.92 33.57 -18.06
C THR A 737 8.39 32.20 -18.49
N TRP A 738 8.15 32.06 -19.79
CA TRP A 738 7.71 30.81 -20.41
C TRP A 738 8.77 29.68 -20.35
N ASP A 739 9.99 30.03 -19.93
CA ASP A 739 11.15 29.15 -19.83
C ASP A 739 11.12 28.23 -18.60
N ALA A 740 10.25 28.49 -17.63
CA ALA A 740 10.07 27.70 -16.41
C ALA A 740 8.77 26.85 -16.46
N PRO A 741 8.67 25.75 -15.69
CA PRO A 741 7.43 25.01 -15.54
C PRO A 741 6.43 25.80 -14.66
N HIS A 742 5.19 25.89 -15.12
CA HIS A 742 4.07 26.53 -14.42
C HIS A 742 3.09 25.48 -13.90
N ASP A 743 2.39 25.74 -12.80
CA ASP A 743 1.21 24.96 -12.40
C ASP A 743 0.14 25.02 -13.50
N VAL A 744 -0.50 23.90 -13.83
CA VAL A 744 -1.46 23.85 -14.94
C VAL A 744 -2.66 24.77 -14.74
N ASP A 745 -3.19 24.92 -13.52
CA ASP A 745 -4.34 25.82 -13.27
C ASP A 745 -3.91 27.30 -13.33
N GLU A 746 -2.73 27.63 -12.83
CA GLU A 746 -2.15 28.99 -12.90
C GLU A 746 -1.85 29.38 -14.36
N PHE A 747 -1.18 28.51 -15.12
CA PHE A 747 -0.92 28.70 -16.54
C PHE A 747 -2.21 28.90 -17.34
N ILE A 748 -3.26 28.10 -17.08
CA ILE A 748 -4.56 28.27 -17.73
C ILE A 748 -5.18 29.63 -17.38
N TYR A 749 -5.09 30.05 -16.11
CA TYR A 749 -5.67 31.31 -15.63
C TYR A 749 -5.03 32.55 -16.26
N ASP A 750 -3.71 32.57 -16.39
CA ASP A 750 -2.95 33.71 -16.90
C ASP A 750 -2.83 33.74 -18.43
N THR A 751 -2.83 32.57 -19.08
CA THR A 751 -2.56 32.48 -20.52
C THR A 751 -3.83 32.57 -21.37
N PHE A 752 -4.93 31.91 -20.95
CA PHE A 752 -6.18 31.83 -21.74
C PHE A 752 -7.17 32.96 -21.37
N THR A 753 -6.65 34.17 -21.19
CA THR A 753 -7.40 35.37 -20.76
C THR A 753 -8.59 35.69 -21.67
N ALA A 754 -8.45 35.58 -23.00
CA ALA A 754 -9.55 35.86 -23.92
C ALA A 754 -10.74 34.89 -23.74
N GLN A 755 -10.47 33.59 -23.54
CA GLN A 755 -11.48 32.58 -23.24
C GLN A 755 -12.10 32.79 -21.85
N ARG A 756 -11.28 33.08 -20.84
CA ARG A 756 -11.72 33.39 -19.47
C ARG A 756 -12.65 34.60 -19.46
N ASP A 757 -12.27 35.68 -20.13
CA ASP A 757 -13.03 36.92 -20.17
C ASP A 757 -14.31 36.77 -21.04
N ASP A 758 -14.32 35.89 -22.06
CA ASP A 758 -15.56 35.49 -22.75
C ASP A 758 -16.53 34.77 -21.79
N TYR A 759 -16.04 33.79 -21.03
CA TYR A 759 -16.81 33.04 -20.05
C TYR A 759 -17.34 33.93 -18.91
N LEU A 760 -16.47 34.70 -18.25
CA LEU A 760 -16.85 35.66 -17.21
C LEU A 760 -17.84 36.69 -17.74
N GLY A 761 -17.61 37.22 -18.95
CA GLY A 761 -18.53 38.12 -19.63
C GLY A 761 -19.89 37.48 -19.95
N ALA A 762 -19.95 36.18 -20.25
CA ALA A 762 -21.19 35.44 -20.45
C ALA A 762 -21.99 35.29 -19.14
N VAL A 763 -21.31 35.02 -18.02
CA VAL A 763 -21.91 34.96 -16.67
C VAL A 763 -22.40 36.35 -16.24
N GLN A 764 -21.57 37.38 -16.42
CA GLN A 764 -21.87 38.78 -16.08
C GLN A 764 -22.94 39.42 -16.96
N SER A 765 -23.19 38.92 -18.17
CA SER A 765 -24.34 39.32 -19.00
C SER A 765 -25.56 38.41 -18.82
N PHE A 766 -25.37 37.21 -18.24
CA PHE A 766 -26.34 36.11 -18.24
C PHE A 766 -26.81 35.74 -19.66
N ASP A 767 -25.89 35.79 -20.63
CA ASP A 767 -26.14 35.37 -22.01
C ASP A 767 -26.22 33.83 -22.07
N LEU A 768 -27.45 33.31 -21.95
CA LEU A 768 -27.73 31.88 -22.01
C LEU A 768 -27.20 31.21 -23.29
N THR A 769 -27.01 31.93 -24.40
CA THR A 769 -26.48 31.34 -25.64
C THR A 769 -24.98 31.08 -25.52
N ARG A 770 -24.22 32.05 -24.99
CA ARG A 770 -22.78 31.87 -24.71
C ARG A 770 -22.56 30.91 -23.54
N LEU A 771 -23.38 31.00 -22.50
CA LEU A 771 -23.34 30.07 -21.37
C LEU A 771 -23.64 28.62 -21.79
N HIS A 772 -24.64 28.37 -22.65
CA HIS A 772 -24.88 27.01 -23.16
C HIS A 772 -23.73 26.48 -24.01
N ARG A 773 -23.00 27.33 -24.74
CA ARG A 773 -21.77 26.94 -25.45
C ARG A 773 -20.68 26.52 -24.45
N TRP A 774 -20.41 27.33 -23.44
CA TRP A 774 -19.49 26.97 -22.36
C TRP A 774 -19.92 25.73 -21.57
N GLY A 775 -21.24 25.51 -21.44
CA GLY A 775 -21.81 24.30 -20.85
C GLY A 775 -21.47 22.99 -21.60
N GLN A 776 -21.01 23.06 -22.86
CA GLN A 776 -20.60 21.90 -23.67
C GLN A 776 -19.10 21.58 -23.58
N THR A 777 -18.30 22.46 -22.95
CA THR A 777 -16.86 22.30 -22.76
C THR A 777 -16.56 22.15 -21.25
N PRO A 778 -15.49 21.47 -20.83
CA PRO A 778 -14.93 21.64 -19.50
C PRO A 778 -14.57 23.11 -19.25
N VAL A 779 -14.78 23.61 -18.04
CA VAL A 779 -14.40 24.97 -17.63
C VAL A 779 -13.42 24.85 -16.46
N PRO A 780 -12.30 25.59 -16.47
CA PRO A 780 -11.31 25.53 -15.39
C PRO A 780 -11.91 25.85 -14.01
N PRO A 781 -11.48 25.17 -12.93
CA PRO A 781 -11.95 25.42 -11.57
C PRO A 781 -11.78 26.89 -11.15
N LYS A 782 -10.59 27.47 -11.32
CA LYS A 782 -10.31 28.88 -10.97
C LYS A 782 -11.19 29.88 -11.73
N TRP A 783 -11.65 29.57 -12.94
CA TRP A 783 -12.57 30.45 -13.69
C TRP A 783 -13.99 30.39 -13.13
N THR A 784 -14.42 29.20 -12.68
CA THR A 784 -15.72 29.03 -12.00
C THR A 784 -15.72 29.80 -10.69
N LEU A 785 -14.62 29.75 -9.93
CA LEU A 785 -14.45 30.51 -8.69
C LEU A 785 -14.48 32.02 -8.93
N ALA A 786 -13.71 32.52 -9.90
CA ALA A 786 -13.73 33.93 -10.32
C ALA A 786 -15.12 34.39 -10.85
N ALA A 787 -15.91 33.48 -11.43
CA ALA A 787 -17.27 33.77 -11.87
C ALA A 787 -18.25 33.89 -10.69
N ILE A 788 -18.07 33.10 -9.64
CA ILE A 788 -18.85 33.19 -8.39
C ILE A 788 -18.54 34.53 -7.70
N ASP A 789 -17.26 34.83 -7.47
CA ASP A 789 -16.77 36.09 -6.92
C ASP A 789 -17.34 37.31 -7.68
N ALA A 790 -17.15 37.34 -9.00
CA ALA A 790 -17.64 38.44 -9.83
C ALA A 790 -19.17 38.64 -9.76
N VAL A 791 -19.96 37.60 -9.49
CA VAL A 791 -21.42 37.73 -9.26
C VAL A 791 -21.72 38.20 -7.84
N SER A 792 -20.97 37.73 -6.84
CA SER A 792 -21.07 38.22 -5.46
C SER A 792 -20.77 39.71 -5.36
N HIS A 793 -19.74 40.21 -6.04
CA HIS A 793 -19.37 41.62 -6.05
C HIS A 793 -20.15 42.52 -7.02
N ALA A 794 -20.93 41.96 -7.95
CA ALA A 794 -21.66 42.75 -8.93
C ALA A 794 -22.78 43.63 -8.33
N THR A 795 -22.98 44.82 -8.89
CA THR A 795 -24.03 45.79 -8.51
C THR A 795 -25.42 45.40 -9.05
N LEU A 796 -25.88 44.20 -8.67
CA LEU A 796 -27.12 43.57 -9.14
C LEU A 796 -28.10 43.36 -7.99
N SER A 797 -29.39 43.22 -8.32
CA SER A 797 -30.40 42.81 -7.34
C SER A 797 -30.20 41.34 -6.95
N VAL A 798 -30.54 40.98 -5.70
CA VAL A 798 -30.42 39.60 -5.20
C VAL A 798 -31.10 38.58 -6.13
N PRO A 799 -32.30 38.81 -6.71
CA PRO A 799 -32.89 37.89 -7.68
C PRO A 799 -32.05 37.66 -8.96
N GLU A 800 -31.34 38.68 -9.46
CA GLU A 800 -30.47 38.51 -10.63
C GLU A 800 -29.15 37.79 -10.25
N LYS A 801 -28.59 38.07 -9.07
CA LYS A 801 -27.42 37.32 -8.55
C LYS A 801 -27.77 35.83 -8.38
N ARG A 802 -28.91 35.51 -7.75
CA ARG A 802 -29.42 34.13 -7.57
C ARG A 802 -29.51 33.38 -8.90
N ARG A 803 -30.06 34.00 -9.96
CA ARG A 803 -30.17 33.35 -11.29
C ARG A 803 -28.81 33.00 -11.90
N ARG A 804 -27.81 33.85 -11.71
CA ARG A 804 -26.45 33.68 -12.25
C ARG A 804 -25.67 32.63 -11.48
N ILE A 805 -25.71 32.67 -10.14
CA ILE A 805 -25.15 31.62 -9.28
C ILE A 805 -25.81 30.27 -9.53
N ALA A 806 -27.14 30.20 -9.68
CA ALA A 806 -27.85 28.96 -9.97
C ALA A 806 -27.40 28.30 -11.31
N TRP A 807 -26.92 29.08 -12.28
CA TRP A 807 -26.33 28.53 -13.49
C TRP A 807 -24.92 27.96 -13.22
N LEU A 808 -24.09 28.64 -12.43
CA LEU A 808 -22.77 28.14 -12.04
C LEU A 808 -22.87 26.85 -11.21
N PHE A 809 -23.92 26.74 -10.38
CA PHE A 809 -24.18 25.56 -9.55
C PHE A 809 -24.84 24.38 -10.29
N ILE A 810 -25.11 24.49 -11.60
CA ILE A 810 -25.83 23.45 -12.36
C ILE A 810 -25.00 22.17 -12.61
N LYS A 811 -23.66 22.24 -12.46
CA LYS A 811 -22.72 21.12 -12.64
C LYS A 811 -21.99 20.82 -11.32
N PRO A 812 -22.46 19.85 -10.51
CA PRO A 812 -21.88 19.56 -9.20
C PRO A 812 -20.37 19.23 -9.23
N ALA A 813 -19.90 18.47 -10.23
CA ALA A 813 -18.48 18.11 -10.35
C ALA A 813 -17.58 19.32 -10.65
N GLN A 814 -18.05 20.26 -11.48
CA GLN A 814 -17.33 21.51 -11.77
C GLN A 814 -17.31 22.44 -10.54
N LEU A 815 -18.44 22.51 -9.82
CA LEU A 815 -18.53 23.27 -8.57
C LEU A 815 -17.60 22.68 -7.50
N LYS A 816 -17.59 21.36 -7.32
CA LYS A 816 -16.69 20.65 -6.39
C LYS A 816 -15.23 20.97 -6.67
N ALA A 817 -14.75 20.75 -7.88
CA ALA A 817 -13.36 21.05 -8.25
C ALA A 817 -12.96 22.52 -8.02
N ALA A 818 -13.91 23.46 -8.13
CA ALA A 818 -13.68 24.89 -7.86
C ALA A 818 -13.64 25.26 -6.37
N LEU A 819 -14.17 24.41 -5.47
CA LEU A 819 -14.26 24.65 -4.03
C LEU A 819 -13.30 23.76 -3.20
N GLU A 820 -12.66 22.76 -3.81
CA GLU A 820 -11.65 21.91 -3.15
C GLU A 820 -10.35 22.65 -2.80
N LYS A 821 -10.13 23.87 -3.31
CA LYS A 821 -8.95 24.70 -3.01
C LYS A 821 -9.27 25.76 -1.96
N ARG A 822 -8.33 26.00 -1.05
CA ARG A 822 -8.38 27.02 0.03
C ARG A 822 -8.60 28.45 -0.46
N GLU A 823 -8.26 28.74 -1.72
CA GLU A 823 -8.60 30.00 -2.40
C GLU A 823 -10.11 30.28 -2.44
N SER A 824 -10.96 29.26 -2.21
CA SER A 824 -12.42 29.41 -2.26
C SER A 824 -13.06 29.94 -0.98
N ASP A 825 -12.35 29.94 0.15
CA ASP A 825 -12.90 30.29 1.47
C ASP A 825 -13.45 31.74 1.50
N GLU A 826 -12.68 32.69 0.95
CA GLU A 826 -13.10 34.10 0.79
C GLU A 826 -14.35 34.24 -0.09
N VAL A 827 -14.42 33.49 -1.19
CA VAL A 827 -15.55 33.55 -2.13
C VAL A 827 -16.82 32.93 -1.53
N ILE A 828 -16.68 31.91 -0.67
CA ILE A 828 -17.78 31.34 0.09
C ILE A 828 -18.28 32.32 1.16
N LEU A 829 -17.38 33.06 1.82
CA LEU A 829 -17.72 34.16 2.74
C LEU A 829 -18.57 35.24 2.04
N ASP A 830 -18.20 35.67 0.84
CA ASP A 830 -18.95 36.67 0.06
C ASP A 830 -20.35 36.20 -0.37
N LEU A 831 -20.56 34.89 -0.55
CA LEU A 831 -21.89 34.33 -0.81
C LEU A 831 -22.80 34.46 0.43
N ALA A 832 -22.29 34.27 1.65
CA ALA A 832 -23.07 34.35 2.89
C ALA A 832 -23.67 35.74 3.15
N ASP A 833 -23.10 36.79 2.56
CA ASP A 833 -23.64 38.13 2.68
C ASP A 833 -24.99 38.33 1.95
N TRP A 834 -25.32 37.51 0.94
CA TRP A 834 -26.51 37.74 0.12
C TRP A 834 -27.27 36.49 -0.38
N LEU A 835 -26.66 35.31 -0.41
CA LEU A 835 -27.25 34.07 -0.93
C LEU A 835 -28.27 33.47 0.08
N PRO A 836 -29.56 33.32 -0.28
CA PRO A 836 -30.57 32.78 0.65
C PRO A 836 -30.36 31.31 0.99
N ARG A 837 -30.71 30.91 2.23
CA ARG A 837 -30.49 29.57 2.81
C ARG A 837 -30.92 28.43 1.87
N GLU A 838 -32.01 28.58 1.14
CA GLU A 838 -32.52 27.54 0.25
C GLU A 838 -31.62 27.22 -0.96
N ASP A 839 -30.72 28.14 -1.34
CA ASP A 839 -29.81 27.98 -2.50
C ASP A 839 -28.43 27.39 -2.11
N TRP A 840 -28.17 27.11 -0.83
CA TRP A 840 -26.87 26.59 -0.36
C TRP A 840 -26.64 25.11 -0.67
N ARG A 841 -27.71 24.33 -0.91
CA ARG A 841 -27.62 22.88 -1.08
C ARG A 841 -26.59 22.40 -2.13
N PRO A 842 -26.39 23.05 -3.30
CA PRO A 842 -25.35 22.65 -4.24
C PRO A 842 -23.93 22.84 -3.70
N LEU A 843 -23.65 23.91 -2.96
CA LEU A 843 -22.37 24.13 -2.29
C LEU A 843 -22.10 23.06 -1.23
N ILE A 844 -23.11 22.78 -0.39
CA ILE A 844 -23.06 21.71 0.62
C ILE A 844 -22.75 20.37 -0.06
N THR A 845 -23.47 20.02 -1.12
CA THR A 845 -23.29 18.76 -1.85
C THR A 845 -21.93 18.68 -2.55
N ALA A 846 -21.35 19.81 -2.98
CA ALA A 846 -20.05 19.87 -3.62
C ALA A 846 -18.89 19.72 -2.62
N LEU A 847 -19.05 20.28 -1.41
CA LEU A 847 -18.07 20.23 -0.31
C LEU A 847 -18.22 19.00 0.60
N HIS A 848 -19.32 18.26 0.52
CA HIS A 848 -19.48 16.98 1.20
C HIS A 848 -18.70 15.91 0.43
N VAL A 849 -17.64 15.39 1.05
CA VAL A 849 -16.76 14.36 0.47
C VAL A 849 -17.01 13.05 1.23
N GLU A 850 -17.38 11.98 0.52
CA GLU A 850 -17.59 10.63 1.09
C GLU A 850 -16.30 9.96 1.62
N SER A 851 -15.17 10.69 1.62
CA SER A 851 -13.83 10.20 1.94
C SER A 851 -12.95 11.22 2.67
N THR A 852 -13.54 12.19 3.37
CA THR A 852 -12.81 13.06 4.32
C THR A 852 -13.35 12.78 5.72
N PRO A 853 -12.51 12.55 6.74
CA PRO A 853 -13.00 12.33 8.10
C PRO A 853 -13.77 13.55 8.62
N PRO A 854 -14.82 13.35 9.46
CA PRO A 854 -15.76 14.42 9.85
C PRO A 854 -15.17 15.47 10.81
N SER A 855 -13.87 15.44 11.11
CA SER A 855 -13.22 16.30 12.11
C SER A 855 -12.85 17.71 11.62
N VAL A 856 -13.01 18.01 10.33
CA VAL A 856 -13.04 19.39 9.81
C VAL A 856 -14.16 19.53 8.78
N GLU A 857 -15.39 19.75 9.25
CA GLU A 857 -16.40 20.33 8.36
C GLU A 857 -15.92 21.73 7.92
N PRO A 858 -15.76 22.01 6.61
CA PRO A 858 -15.28 23.32 6.15
C PRO A 858 -16.16 24.47 6.66
N TRP A 859 -17.45 24.20 6.88
CA TRP A 859 -18.43 25.13 7.45
C TRP A 859 -18.09 25.63 8.86
N SER A 860 -17.49 24.80 9.71
CA SER A 860 -17.09 25.19 11.07
C SER A 860 -15.87 26.11 11.07
N THR A 861 -14.90 25.85 10.19
CA THR A 861 -13.74 26.73 9.95
C THR A 861 -14.20 28.06 9.37
N LEU A 862 -15.03 28.05 8.31
CA LEU A 862 -15.61 29.26 7.72
C LEU A 862 -16.47 30.06 8.70
N ALA A 863 -17.19 29.40 9.61
CA ALA A 863 -17.93 30.07 10.68
C ALA A 863 -16.97 30.80 11.66
N SER A 864 -15.88 30.15 12.06
CA SER A 864 -14.84 30.72 12.92
C SER A 864 -14.12 31.90 12.24
N GLU A 865 -13.80 31.77 10.95
CA GLU A 865 -13.18 32.84 10.16
C GLU A 865 -14.13 34.04 9.95
N ALA A 866 -15.41 33.79 9.67
CA ALA A 866 -16.44 34.83 9.62
C ALA A 866 -16.59 35.54 10.98
N GLN A 867 -16.53 34.81 12.09
CA GLN A 867 -16.63 35.37 13.44
C GLN A 867 -15.39 36.20 13.80
N SER A 868 -14.19 35.75 13.45
CA SER A 868 -12.94 36.51 13.64
C SER A 868 -12.91 37.79 12.78
N SER A 869 -13.47 37.72 11.57
CA SER A 869 -13.66 38.84 10.64
C SER A 869 -14.84 39.77 11.00
N LYS A 870 -15.54 39.50 12.11
CA LYS A 870 -16.70 40.26 12.61
C LYS A 870 -17.90 40.29 11.66
N ASN A 871 -18.11 39.24 10.87
CA ASN A 871 -19.32 38.99 10.10
C ASN A 871 -20.20 37.93 10.79
N PRO A 872 -20.94 38.28 11.88
CA PRO A 872 -21.77 37.31 12.60
C PRO A 872 -22.91 36.76 11.75
N LYS A 873 -23.34 37.48 10.70
CA LYS A 873 -24.38 37.01 9.77
C LYS A 873 -23.88 35.85 8.92
N ALA A 874 -22.64 35.93 8.41
CA ALA A 874 -22.02 34.84 7.67
C ALA A 874 -21.74 33.63 8.58
N ALA A 875 -21.15 33.86 9.76
CA ALA A 875 -20.92 32.80 10.75
C ALA A 875 -22.22 32.07 11.11
N CYS A 876 -23.29 32.83 11.37
CA CYS A 876 -24.62 32.30 11.63
C CYS A 876 -25.14 31.41 10.50
N GLN A 877 -24.95 31.82 9.23
CA GLN A 877 -25.37 31.02 8.08
C GLN A 877 -24.56 29.74 7.92
N PHE A 878 -23.25 29.76 8.11
CA PHE A 878 -22.42 28.56 8.01
C PHE A 878 -22.74 27.53 9.08
N LEU A 879 -22.91 27.95 10.34
CA LEU A 879 -23.40 27.08 11.42
C LEU A 879 -24.77 26.49 11.05
N THR A 880 -25.70 27.36 10.64
CA THR A 880 -27.06 26.98 10.22
C THR A 880 -27.10 26.06 8.97
N VAL A 881 -26.03 26.05 8.17
CA VAL A 881 -25.81 25.20 6.99
C VAL A 881 -25.21 23.85 7.39
N ALA A 882 -24.29 23.84 8.37
CA ALA A 882 -23.75 22.64 9.03
C ALA A 882 -24.80 21.91 9.92
N GLY A 883 -25.96 22.53 10.16
CA GLY A 883 -26.97 22.00 11.09
C GLY A 883 -26.75 22.38 12.55
N LEU A 884 -25.77 23.25 12.82
CA LEU A 884 -25.41 23.79 14.13
C LEU A 884 -26.23 25.06 14.44
N PRO A 885 -26.49 25.36 15.74
CA PRO A 885 -27.20 26.57 16.13
C PRO A 885 -26.36 27.83 15.89
N CYS A 886 -27.05 28.96 15.85
CA CYS A 886 -26.46 30.30 15.82
C CYS A 886 -27.03 31.12 16.99
N HIS A 887 -26.18 31.92 17.66
CA HIS A 887 -26.52 32.75 18.82
C HIS A 887 -26.20 34.22 18.59
#